data_AF-A0A5J4UWY0-F1
#
_entry.id   AF-A0A5J4UWY0-F1
#
_cell.length_a   1.000
_cell.length_b   1.000
_cell.length_c   1.000
_cell.angle_alpha   90.00
_cell.angle_beta   90.00
_cell.angle_gamma   90.00
#
_symmetry.space_group_name_H-M   'P 1'
#
loop_
_entity.id
_entity.type
_entity.pdbx_description
1 polymer ?
#
loop_
_entity_poly.entity_id
_entity_poly.type
_entity_poly.pdbx_seq_one_letter_code
_entity_poly.pdbx_strand_id
1 'polypeptide(L)'
;MALTSSVSVIDGVEFKNCQGPRGGAISYVGNDNNNLNIKGSTSFTSCSSLSNPGGAIHSILNNGGSTLIDNTQFESCNGANSDGGSIFAQINNGSLSINKVTFIGSSCSQPGSGGAIAIVQQNSYSHISITESSFTNCKTLPGSSSQYGWGGAIDIEIGFEAYFLTLENFQLKDLKFANCKASGAGNNLHILSDDTTAVGNQIITGSLVTVKDTSNLPNIISDLYSNEQYCFDYMGINISKADSGNAPFTDHEPLFVSPSLTPKFNDPYVVDAEYGKDEPICGNSRLKCQTIKYILNIDQMSIDDYPSNPATINIELQTNTQLENGIMINSNTPIGNDFQIQSSEYTSLGTDYIKRQIQTTSETQSLFIISNTGRLKLLGLHFDNLNPTSNNPLISISTDSDDTPQLQIEDCEFKQNPDSYSTFSLSHSIISINGGIMKIEKAMIESYKLMNEKSIILIQSDQTSTVTISGTSFISIAQQGTGNGAAINSQLNGESKLTIKDGSLFTECQSIGSGGAIYAIMNIGTSGGIFIEGTTLTTFSQCSASQLGGAIYLDISRGAEEKFDLAGASYLTNNYAQYGKSLFIDAYDLTQVVSQGSQDKLGTLSDSTEILQPEQIMGYDGIDKSLAIPLYYVYSSIAQDVYHVSNSDSNPNGNDNRFCGHFNWPCLTIGYGITQSEAASAPYQIGIKSGYKLNELITIDQDKKIIQIKNSLSSIGETTQTQSIMNIQGAGKFSITSGTIQLDKITFSINENATAGYMIEGITESAIININDCQMKMTVDSEGYSISYGLIELSSGNLIVNNLEVKDIIISDRSVIKVNEGVAQVSVMNCSLKNISKIGENNGGIIELSKNIGTSNEEQKMNVRIETSSFIQPISTSSSNIATSSPFIHVSIGQLEINSCSFGSDDESSDLGAHAISIEAECSKLIISKTNFTKLLSGGIQLEAGQGSQASIESCQFTNCGDGSQIAGVVYAVGLPGDNIGEVSITDSQFISCQGQQAGGIIFGDNVIPSSVKNNYFSWNSITDEKGAKDIYFLSKEMLDKAGGIEVIAEKYKYDKTDGYVGEVKISGFDTNFAQYLDCKTEGNEDCGVIPCGGTKEQTSESCKETIKEEEEIKGTKSKLSGGAIAGIIIGAVVVIVAIVVVIIVIVIYKKV
;
A
#
# COMPACT_ATOMS: atom_id res chain seq x y z
N MET A 1 88.06 13.53 76.89
CA MET A 1 88.11 13.11 75.47
C MET A 1 86.71 12.69 75.11
N ALA A 2 85.97 13.55 74.42
CA ALA A 2 84.59 13.27 74.01
C ALA A 2 84.59 12.94 72.51
N LEU A 3 83.85 11.90 72.13
CA LEU A 3 83.58 11.58 70.72
C LEU A 3 82.28 12.29 70.36
N THR A 4 82.37 13.34 69.54
CA THR A 4 81.27 14.27 69.24
C THR A 4 80.84 14.17 67.77
N SER A 5 80.72 12.94 67.27
CA SER A 5 80.19 12.60 65.95
C SER A 5 79.91 11.09 65.90
N SER A 6 78.82 10.68 65.27
CA SER A 6 78.49 9.28 64.98
C SER A 6 78.02 9.13 63.54
N VAL A 7 78.23 7.95 62.96
CA VAL A 7 77.85 7.63 61.59
C VAL A 7 76.99 6.38 61.59
N SER A 8 75.73 6.52 61.21
CA SER A 8 74.82 5.42 60.92
C SER A 8 74.97 5.00 59.47
N VAL A 9 75.01 3.70 59.19
CA VAL A 9 75.16 3.17 57.82
C VAL A 9 74.07 2.13 57.53
N ILE A 10 73.40 2.30 56.39
CA ILE A 10 72.43 1.36 55.80
C ILE A 10 73.00 0.99 54.42
N ASP A 11 73.18 -0.30 54.16
CA ASP A 11 73.96 -0.81 53.03
C ASP A 11 73.26 -2.04 52.45
N GLY A 12 72.71 -1.93 51.24
CA GLY A 12 72.01 -3.02 50.55
C GLY A 12 70.75 -3.54 51.26
N VAL A 13 69.96 -2.66 51.88
CA VAL A 13 68.72 -3.03 52.62
C VAL A 13 67.47 -2.82 51.75
N GLU A 14 66.44 -3.63 51.94
CA GLU A 14 65.14 -3.46 51.28
C GLU A 14 64.04 -3.12 52.30
N PHE A 15 63.37 -1.99 52.10
CA PHE A 15 62.22 -1.54 52.89
C PHE A 15 60.95 -1.65 52.04
N LYS A 16 60.01 -2.53 52.45
CA LYS A 16 58.76 -2.79 51.73
C LYS A 16 57.53 -2.50 52.58
N ASN A 17 56.58 -1.75 52.03
CA ASN A 17 55.28 -1.41 52.63
C ASN A 17 55.39 -0.79 54.05
N CYS A 18 56.51 -0.12 54.36
CA CYS A 18 56.76 0.41 55.70
C CYS A 18 55.92 1.67 55.95
N GLN A 19 55.24 1.75 57.09
CA GLN A 19 54.37 2.87 57.44
C GLN A 19 54.75 3.46 58.80
N GLY A 20 54.74 4.79 58.89
CA GLY A 20 55.14 5.51 60.11
C GLY A 20 54.61 6.95 60.17
N PRO A 21 54.62 7.58 61.35
CA PRO A 21 54.13 8.96 61.50
C PRO A 21 55.06 9.99 60.84
N ARG A 22 56.36 9.69 60.73
CA ARG A 22 57.45 10.51 60.13
C ARG A 22 58.40 9.55 59.45
N GLY A 23 58.46 9.53 58.12
CA GLY A 23 59.14 8.45 57.41
C GLY A 23 58.35 7.15 57.51
N GLY A 24 57.92 6.58 56.38
CA GLY A 24 57.38 5.21 56.36
C GLY A 24 58.41 4.17 56.81
N ALA A 25 59.69 4.41 56.49
CA ALA A 25 60.80 3.52 56.84
C ALA A 25 61.81 4.14 57.81
N ILE A 26 62.17 5.42 57.65
CA ILE A 26 63.25 6.07 58.41
C ILE A 26 62.85 7.47 58.90
N SER A 27 62.90 7.69 60.22
CA SER A 27 62.94 9.03 60.81
C SER A 27 64.34 9.30 61.34
N TYR A 28 65.01 10.34 60.88
CA TYR A 28 66.37 10.70 61.26
C TYR A 28 66.47 12.15 61.75
N VAL A 29 67.28 12.36 62.79
CA VAL A 29 67.64 13.69 63.30
C VAL A 29 69.16 13.73 63.48
N GLY A 30 69.85 14.36 62.53
CA GLY A 30 71.29 14.58 62.56
C GLY A 30 71.60 15.93 63.19
N ASN A 31 72.10 15.94 64.42
CA ASN A 31 72.62 17.15 65.08
C ASN A 31 74.15 17.04 65.23
N ASP A 32 74.84 18.16 65.39
CA ASP A 32 76.22 18.23 65.91
C ASP A 32 77.22 17.27 65.21
N ASN A 33 77.26 17.29 63.88
CA ASN A 33 78.10 16.44 63.02
C ASN A 33 77.80 14.92 63.07
N ASN A 34 76.55 14.54 63.38
CA ASN A 34 76.07 13.16 63.19
C ASN A 34 75.60 12.93 61.75
N ASN A 35 75.94 11.78 61.17
CA ASN A 35 75.70 11.47 59.76
C ASN A 35 74.88 10.17 59.57
N LEU A 36 74.03 10.14 58.55
CA LEU A 36 73.34 8.94 58.06
C LEU A 36 73.74 8.65 56.61
N ASN A 37 74.35 7.49 56.36
CA ASN A 37 74.76 7.05 55.02
C ASN A 37 73.89 5.87 54.56
N ILE A 38 73.07 6.07 53.53
CA ILE A 38 72.26 5.04 52.87
C ILE A 38 72.91 4.73 51.53
N LYS A 39 73.25 3.46 51.26
CA LYS A 39 74.01 3.08 50.06
C LYS A 39 73.81 1.62 49.63
N GLY A 40 74.57 1.20 48.62
CA GLY A 40 74.76 -0.22 48.29
C GLY A 40 73.59 -0.88 47.55
N SER A 41 72.83 -0.12 46.76
CA SER A 41 71.57 -0.59 46.14
C SER A 41 70.46 -0.86 47.15
N THR A 42 70.39 -0.03 48.21
CA THR A 42 69.23 -0.01 49.11
C THR A 42 67.97 0.35 48.32
N SER A 43 66.82 -0.24 48.67
CA SER A 43 65.52 0.01 48.03
C SER A 43 64.43 0.35 49.04
N PHE A 44 63.52 1.24 48.64
CA PHE A 44 62.30 1.59 49.35
C PHE A 44 61.11 1.41 48.39
N THR A 45 60.20 0.48 48.69
CA THR A 45 59.05 0.18 47.82
C THR A 45 57.76 0.29 48.62
N SER A 46 56.84 1.14 48.16
CA SER A 46 55.51 1.37 48.77
C SER A 46 55.53 1.80 50.24
N CYS A 47 56.64 2.43 50.70
CA CYS A 47 56.70 3.07 52.01
C CYS A 47 55.83 4.34 52.05
N SER A 48 55.11 4.60 53.15
CA SER A 48 54.31 5.82 53.29
C SER A 48 54.31 6.44 54.69
N SER A 49 54.20 7.77 54.74
CA SER A 49 53.97 8.50 55.99
C SER A 49 52.47 8.64 56.28
N LEU A 50 52.13 8.71 57.56
CA LEU A 50 50.73 8.76 58.03
C LEU A 50 50.25 10.15 58.47
N SER A 51 51.16 11.08 58.79
CA SER A 51 50.78 12.38 59.38
C SER A 51 51.84 13.49 59.38
N ASN A 52 53.06 13.24 58.90
CA ASN A 52 54.12 14.23 58.78
C ASN A 52 54.89 13.97 57.45
N PRO A 53 55.59 14.99 56.90
CA PRO A 53 56.36 14.86 55.66
C PRO A 53 57.36 13.70 55.61
N GLY A 54 57.67 13.24 54.39
CA GLY A 54 58.66 12.21 54.09
C GLY A 54 58.05 10.82 54.01
N GLY A 55 57.57 10.41 52.83
CA GLY A 55 56.86 9.14 52.65
C GLY A 55 57.68 7.89 52.97
N ALA A 56 58.98 7.86 52.63
CA ALA A 56 59.91 6.82 53.05
C ALA A 56 60.88 7.32 54.14
N ILE A 57 61.45 8.52 53.96
CA ILE A 57 62.48 9.11 54.83
C ILE A 57 62.06 10.51 55.27
N HIS A 58 62.12 10.76 56.57
CA HIS A 58 62.00 12.08 57.19
C HIS A 58 63.33 12.44 57.87
N SER A 59 64.03 13.47 57.38
CA SER A 59 65.31 13.93 57.93
C SER A 59 65.22 15.36 58.49
N ILE A 60 65.80 15.58 59.66
CA ILE A 60 66.08 16.92 60.21
C ILE A 60 67.58 17.02 60.47
N LEU A 61 68.24 18.04 59.90
CA LEU A 61 69.70 18.12 59.79
C LEU A 61 70.20 19.49 60.32
N ASN A 62 70.80 19.49 61.51
CA ASN A 62 71.25 20.68 62.21
C ASN A 62 72.76 20.62 62.55
N ASN A 63 73.43 21.76 62.66
CA ASN A 63 74.79 21.90 63.24
C ASN A 63 75.84 20.90 62.68
N GLY A 64 76.00 20.84 61.36
CA GLY A 64 76.90 19.94 60.66
C GLY A 64 76.38 18.51 60.48
N GLY A 65 75.18 18.19 60.98
CA GLY A 65 74.55 16.90 60.73
C GLY A 65 74.21 16.69 59.25
N SER A 66 74.34 15.46 58.76
CA SER A 66 74.14 15.16 57.33
C SER A 66 73.44 13.84 57.01
N THR A 67 72.82 13.77 55.84
CA THR A 67 72.32 12.54 55.22
C THR A 67 72.92 12.39 53.83
N LEU A 68 73.58 11.25 53.57
CA LEU A 68 74.04 10.82 52.25
C LEU A 68 73.18 9.65 51.78
N ILE A 69 72.64 9.74 50.56
CA ILE A 69 71.93 8.65 49.87
C ILE A 69 72.63 8.42 48.53
N ASP A 70 73.27 7.28 48.37
CA ASP A 70 74.09 6.93 47.19
C ASP A 70 73.57 5.63 46.55
N ASN A 71 73.42 5.59 45.22
CA ASN A 71 73.04 4.40 44.45
C ASN A 71 71.90 3.59 45.11
N THR A 72 70.69 4.16 45.11
CA THR A 72 69.52 3.73 45.90
C THR A 72 68.23 3.92 45.07
N GLN A 73 67.18 3.13 45.32
CA GLN A 73 65.90 3.21 44.61
C GLN A 73 64.73 3.53 45.56
N PHE A 74 63.81 4.37 45.10
CA PHE A 74 62.49 4.62 45.69
C PHE A 74 61.41 4.31 44.66
N GLU A 75 60.40 3.53 45.03
CA GLU A 75 59.36 3.06 44.12
C GLU A 75 57.98 3.11 44.80
N SER A 76 57.04 3.85 44.22
CA SER A 76 55.67 4.04 44.71
C SER A 76 55.56 4.48 46.18
N CYS A 77 56.57 5.19 46.71
CA CYS A 77 56.50 5.77 48.06
C CYS A 77 55.52 6.94 48.10
N ASN A 78 54.78 7.11 49.21
CA ASN A 78 53.70 8.10 49.32
C ASN A 78 53.76 8.98 50.59
N GLY A 79 53.76 10.29 50.43
CA GLY A 79 53.52 11.28 51.50
C GLY A 79 52.04 11.62 51.62
N ALA A 80 51.32 10.97 52.53
CA ALA A 80 49.89 11.23 52.72
C ALA A 80 49.69 12.63 53.30
N ASN A 81 49.01 13.51 52.55
CA ASN A 81 48.67 14.89 52.92
C ASN A 81 49.86 15.71 53.47
N SER A 82 51.09 15.41 53.04
CA SER A 82 52.32 15.98 53.58
C SER A 82 53.49 15.84 52.60
N ASP A 83 54.48 16.72 52.74
CA ASP A 83 55.51 16.96 51.72
C ASP A 83 56.50 15.80 51.54
N GLY A 84 57.12 15.71 50.37
CA GLY A 84 58.23 14.79 50.12
C GLY A 84 57.78 13.34 50.02
N GLY A 85 57.17 12.98 48.88
CA GLY A 85 56.56 11.67 48.67
C GLY A 85 57.47 10.46 48.90
N SER A 86 58.78 10.63 48.75
CA SER A 86 59.81 9.69 49.22
C SER A 86 60.67 10.27 50.34
N ILE A 87 61.13 11.52 50.20
CA ILE A 87 62.08 12.15 51.13
C ILE A 87 61.58 13.54 51.52
N PHE A 88 61.53 13.80 52.83
CA PHE A 88 61.51 15.17 53.37
C PHE A 88 62.81 15.46 54.10
N ALA A 89 63.36 16.66 53.90
CA ALA A 89 64.56 17.12 54.59
C ALA A 89 64.45 18.58 55.05
N GLN A 90 64.45 18.82 56.36
CA GLN A 90 64.65 20.15 56.93
C GLN A 90 66.12 20.34 57.30
N ILE A 91 66.78 21.37 56.75
CA ILE A 91 68.23 21.57 56.85
C ILE A 91 68.54 22.95 57.43
N ASN A 92 69.28 23.00 58.54
CA ASN A 92 69.70 24.22 59.22
C ASN A 92 71.19 24.13 59.59
N ASN A 93 72.07 24.74 58.78
CA ASN A 93 73.52 24.56 58.92
C ASN A 93 73.92 23.06 58.90
N GLY A 94 73.34 22.29 57.97
CA GLY A 94 73.56 20.84 57.77
C GLY A 94 73.73 20.48 56.29
N SER A 95 73.72 19.20 55.92
CA SER A 95 73.91 18.77 54.52
C SER A 95 73.08 17.56 54.08
N LEU A 96 72.34 17.68 52.98
CA LEU A 96 71.72 16.57 52.27
C LEU A 96 72.45 16.30 50.94
N SER A 97 72.92 15.08 50.77
CA SER A 97 73.56 14.60 49.54
C SER A 97 72.82 13.38 48.98
N ILE A 98 72.43 13.44 47.71
CA ILE A 98 71.69 12.42 46.97
C ILE A 98 72.44 12.20 45.65
N ASN A 99 72.94 10.98 45.42
CA ASN A 99 73.74 10.63 44.24
C ASN A 99 73.25 9.31 43.62
N LYS A 100 73.03 9.29 42.30
CA LYS A 100 72.63 8.08 41.55
C LYS A 100 71.36 7.41 42.11
N VAL A 101 70.43 8.23 42.60
CA VAL A 101 69.17 7.75 43.17
C VAL A 101 68.08 7.74 42.10
N THR A 102 67.25 6.70 42.11
CA THR A 102 66.14 6.53 41.14
C THR A 102 64.81 6.54 41.87
N PHE A 103 63.90 7.45 41.47
CA PHE A 103 62.55 7.60 41.99
C PHE A 103 61.53 7.21 40.90
N ILE A 104 60.66 6.25 41.19
CA ILE A 104 59.68 5.71 40.24
C ILE A 104 58.29 5.76 40.87
N GLY A 105 57.36 6.53 40.31
CA GLY A 105 55.96 6.56 40.76
C GLY A 105 55.72 7.12 42.17
N SER A 106 56.73 7.74 42.79
CA SER A 106 56.59 8.41 44.09
C SER A 106 55.53 9.51 44.05
N SER A 107 54.76 9.69 45.11
CA SER A 107 53.77 10.78 45.17
C SER A 107 53.53 11.38 46.55
N CYS A 108 52.90 12.54 46.60
CA CYS A 108 52.24 13.07 47.79
C CYS A 108 50.88 13.65 47.40
N SER A 109 49.97 13.84 48.37
CA SER A 109 48.67 14.50 48.14
C SER A 109 48.65 15.90 48.74
N GLN A 110 47.97 16.85 48.08
CA GLN A 110 47.73 18.19 48.63
C GLN A 110 47.13 18.09 50.06
N PRO A 111 47.61 18.87 51.05
CA PRO A 111 48.48 20.05 50.91
C PRO A 111 50.00 19.79 50.83
N GLY A 112 50.46 18.55 50.59
CA GLY A 112 51.88 18.25 50.42
C GLY A 112 52.45 18.62 49.04
N SER A 113 53.66 19.19 49.02
CA SER A 113 54.49 19.43 47.83
C SER A 113 55.64 18.41 47.70
N GLY A 114 56.34 18.39 46.56
CA GLY A 114 57.53 17.57 46.35
C GLY A 114 57.21 16.08 46.17
N GLY A 115 56.65 15.69 45.02
CA GLY A 115 56.12 14.34 44.77
C GLY A 115 57.13 13.20 44.96
N ALA A 116 58.44 13.47 44.86
CA ALA A 116 59.49 12.58 45.35
C ALA A 116 60.28 13.19 46.52
N ILE A 117 60.67 14.47 46.43
CA ILE A 117 61.53 15.13 47.41
C ILE A 117 60.97 16.50 47.77
N ALA A 118 60.89 16.82 49.07
CA ALA A 118 60.67 18.17 49.56
C ALA A 118 61.80 18.59 50.53
N ILE A 119 62.31 19.82 50.39
CA ILE A 119 63.44 20.32 51.18
C ILE A 119 63.17 21.72 51.73
N VAL A 120 63.48 21.94 53.01
CA VAL A 120 63.45 23.27 53.66
C VAL A 120 64.88 23.68 54.01
N GLN A 121 65.44 24.62 53.26
CA GLN A 121 66.84 25.08 53.35
C GLN A 121 66.93 26.38 54.17
N GLN A 122 67.03 26.26 55.49
CA GLN A 122 66.76 27.37 56.43
C GLN A 122 67.83 28.48 56.51
N ASN A 123 69.00 28.31 55.90
CA ASN A 123 70.04 29.35 55.80
C ASN A 123 71.14 28.95 54.81
N SER A 124 72.00 29.90 54.46
CA SER A 124 73.09 29.73 53.49
C SER A 124 74.20 28.75 53.91
N TYR A 125 74.23 28.29 55.18
CA TYR A 125 75.10 27.19 55.63
C TYR A 125 74.42 25.81 55.51
N SER A 126 73.18 25.72 55.05
CA SER A 126 72.50 24.46 54.71
C SER A 126 72.85 24.05 53.29
N HIS A 127 73.38 22.84 53.09
CA HIS A 127 73.90 22.37 51.82
C HIS A 127 72.97 21.32 51.19
N ILE A 128 72.67 21.46 49.89
CA ILE A 128 71.92 20.49 49.08
C ILE A 128 72.80 20.07 47.88
N SER A 129 72.99 18.76 47.70
CA SER A 129 73.59 18.19 46.49
C SER A 129 72.75 17.02 46.00
N ILE A 130 72.04 17.18 44.89
CA ILE A 130 71.31 16.13 44.17
C ILE A 130 72.00 15.93 42.83
N THR A 131 72.53 14.73 42.57
CA THR A 131 73.47 14.47 41.48
C THR A 131 73.18 13.15 40.78
N GLU A 132 73.33 13.12 39.44
CA GLU A 132 73.17 11.94 38.58
C GLU A 132 71.87 11.12 38.80
N SER A 133 70.84 11.75 39.38
CA SER A 133 69.64 11.08 39.90
C SER A 133 68.44 11.23 38.94
N SER A 134 67.48 10.31 38.99
CA SER A 134 66.37 10.27 38.05
C SER A 134 64.99 10.12 38.69
N PHE A 135 64.00 10.78 38.10
CA PHE A 135 62.61 10.86 38.53
C PHE A 135 61.71 10.44 37.37
N THR A 136 60.84 9.45 37.59
CA THR A 136 59.95 8.90 36.55
C THR A 136 58.55 8.71 37.12
N ASN A 137 57.54 9.29 36.48
CA ASN A 137 56.13 9.26 36.93
C ASN A 137 55.89 9.82 38.35
N CYS A 138 56.79 10.66 38.89
CA CYS A 138 56.60 11.29 40.21
C CYS A 138 55.51 12.37 40.16
N LYS A 139 54.62 12.44 41.16
CA LYS A 139 53.46 13.35 41.11
C LYS A 139 53.12 13.96 42.46
N THR A 140 52.73 15.24 42.47
CA THR A 140 51.79 15.71 43.50
C THR A 140 50.36 15.44 43.03
N LEU A 141 49.52 14.93 43.91
CA LEU A 141 48.16 14.49 43.62
C LEU A 141 47.13 15.46 44.23
N PRO A 142 45.96 15.66 43.58
CA PRO A 142 44.85 16.38 44.18
C PRO A 142 44.47 15.79 45.55
N GLY A 143 44.17 16.67 46.50
CA GLY A 143 43.93 16.30 47.89
C GLY A 143 42.61 16.86 48.44
N SER A 144 42.52 16.95 49.77
CA SER A 144 41.34 17.50 50.46
C SER A 144 41.25 19.03 50.44
N SER A 145 42.26 19.71 49.89
CA SER A 145 42.28 21.14 49.60
C SER A 145 43.08 21.38 48.31
N SER A 146 42.86 22.52 47.67
CA SER A 146 43.64 23.00 46.52
C SER A 146 44.96 23.67 46.91
N GLN A 147 45.39 23.52 48.16
CA GLN A 147 46.58 24.19 48.70
C GLN A 147 47.86 23.46 48.28
N TYR A 148 48.89 24.22 47.93
CA TYR A 148 50.22 23.71 47.54
C TYR A 148 50.10 22.63 46.44
N GLY A 149 50.78 21.49 46.58
CA GLY A 149 50.88 20.49 45.51
C GLY A 149 51.86 20.95 44.42
N TRP A 150 52.90 21.67 44.80
CA TRP A 150 53.95 22.16 43.92
C TRP A 150 55.10 21.16 43.81
N GLY A 151 55.88 21.21 42.74
CA GLY A 151 57.07 20.35 42.58
C GLY A 151 56.71 18.88 42.37
N GLY A 152 56.27 18.52 41.16
CA GLY A 152 55.81 17.16 40.83
C GLY A 152 56.86 16.06 41.11
N ALA A 153 58.16 16.39 41.02
CA ALA A 153 59.24 15.58 41.57
C ALA A 153 59.94 16.23 42.77
N ILE A 154 60.38 17.49 42.66
CA ILE A 154 61.14 18.19 43.70
C ILE A 154 60.47 19.53 44.05
N ASP A 155 60.30 19.82 45.33
CA ASP A 155 59.96 21.15 45.86
C ASP A 155 61.01 21.61 46.88
N ILE A 156 61.37 22.90 46.88
CA ILE A 156 62.40 23.46 47.78
C ILE A 156 61.96 24.83 48.33
N GLU A 157 61.91 24.97 49.65
CA GLU A 157 61.83 26.26 50.35
C GLU A 157 63.25 26.77 50.65
N ILE A 158 63.59 27.98 50.18
CA ILE A 158 64.87 28.65 50.44
C ILE A 158 64.65 29.79 51.43
N GLY A 159 65.04 29.57 52.68
CA GLY A 159 64.87 30.53 53.79
C GLY A 159 65.97 31.59 53.91
N PHE A 160 66.54 32.03 52.79
CA PHE A 160 67.61 33.05 52.76
C PHE A 160 67.70 33.76 51.40
N GLU A 161 68.27 34.97 51.41
CA GLU A 161 68.43 35.81 50.21
C GLU A 161 69.21 35.09 49.08
N ALA A 162 68.65 35.15 47.86
CA ALA A 162 69.18 34.46 46.68
C ALA A 162 70.67 34.72 46.39
N TYR A 163 71.21 35.89 46.78
CA TYR A 163 72.63 36.22 46.61
C TYR A 163 73.60 35.24 47.29
N PHE A 164 73.18 34.52 48.33
CA PHE A 164 74.00 33.50 48.99
C PHE A 164 73.88 32.11 48.35
N LEU A 165 73.12 31.94 47.27
CA LEU A 165 72.98 30.67 46.56
C LEU A 165 74.20 30.42 45.65
N THR A 166 74.90 29.32 45.87
CA THR A 166 76.19 29.02 45.22
C THR A 166 76.35 27.53 44.92
N LEU A 167 77.36 27.19 44.12
CA LEU A 167 77.75 25.78 43.93
C LEU A 167 78.25 25.09 45.21
N GLU A 168 78.54 25.81 46.31
CA GLU A 168 78.92 25.15 47.57
C GLU A 168 77.68 24.65 48.32
N ASN A 169 76.58 25.42 48.35
CA ASN A 169 75.38 25.10 49.14
C ASN A 169 74.17 24.62 48.32
N PHE A 170 74.15 24.74 46.99
CA PHE A 170 73.04 24.28 46.14
C PHE A 170 73.53 23.70 44.81
N GLN A 171 73.39 22.38 44.64
CA GLN A 171 73.71 21.66 43.40
C GLN A 171 72.59 20.68 43.04
N LEU A 172 71.96 20.84 41.88
CA LEU A 172 70.96 19.92 41.31
C LEU A 172 71.45 19.47 39.93
N LYS A 173 72.52 18.68 39.90
CA LYS A 173 73.28 18.38 38.67
C LYS A 173 72.91 17.07 38.01
N ASP A 174 72.94 17.06 36.69
CA ASP A 174 72.93 15.87 35.85
C ASP A 174 71.70 14.97 36.10
N LEU A 175 70.58 15.62 36.42
CA LEU A 175 69.29 15.02 36.75
C LEU A 175 68.58 14.49 35.49
N LYS A 176 67.62 13.59 35.66
CA LYS A 176 66.71 13.14 34.60
C LYS A 176 65.27 13.15 35.09
N PHE A 177 64.37 13.78 34.36
CA PHE A 177 62.93 13.75 34.61
C PHE A 177 62.19 13.04 33.47
N ALA A 178 61.06 12.40 33.78
CA ALA A 178 60.16 11.79 32.81
C ALA A 178 58.74 11.69 33.40
N ASN A 179 57.75 12.27 32.72
CA ASN A 179 56.32 12.18 33.08
C ASN A 179 55.99 12.60 34.53
N CYS A 180 56.75 13.53 35.10
CA CYS A 180 56.41 14.14 36.37
C CYS A 180 55.28 15.18 36.17
N LYS A 181 54.37 15.34 37.14
CA LYS A 181 53.27 16.31 37.06
C LYS A 181 52.96 16.91 38.44
N ALA A 182 52.73 18.22 38.48
CA ALA A 182 52.25 18.92 39.67
C ALA A 182 50.72 19.15 39.60
N SER A 183 50.05 19.12 40.75
CA SER A 183 48.67 19.60 40.90
C SER A 183 48.60 21.12 40.81
N GLY A 184 49.56 21.82 41.44
CA GLY A 184 49.72 23.27 41.37
C GLY A 184 50.64 23.69 40.22
N ALA A 185 51.94 23.84 40.51
CA ALA A 185 52.96 24.42 39.63
C ALA A 185 54.30 23.67 39.73
N GLY A 186 55.13 23.76 38.68
CA GLY A 186 56.46 23.14 38.60
C GLY A 186 56.42 21.60 38.51
N ASN A 187 56.27 21.04 37.32
CA ASN A 187 56.16 19.57 37.13
C ASN A 187 57.41 18.80 37.60
N ASN A 188 58.60 19.35 37.38
CA ASN A 188 59.87 18.70 37.74
C ASN A 188 60.44 19.34 39.01
N LEU A 189 60.54 20.66 39.04
CA LEU A 189 61.08 21.45 40.15
C LEU A 189 60.15 22.64 40.44
N HIS A 190 59.86 22.84 41.72
CA HIS A 190 59.34 24.08 42.24
C HIS A 190 60.24 24.68 43.33
N ILE A 191 60.32 26.02 43.43
CA ILE A 191 61.08 26.71 44.47
C ILE A 191 60.24 27.84 45.11
N LEU A 192 60.09 27.78 46.43
CA LEU A 192 59.54 28.85 47.27
C LEU A 192 60.71 29.69 47.83
N SER A 193 60.70 31.01 47.59
CA SER A 193 61.82 31.89 47.97
C SER A 193 61.40 33.35 48.15
N ASP A 194 62.24 34.23 48.71
CA ASP A 194 61.92 35.66 48.83
C ASP A 194 61.79 36.37 47.47
N ASP A 195 62.63 35.99 46.50
CA ASP A 195 62.65 36.50 45.13
C ASP A 195 63.02 35.37 44.14
N THR A 196 61.99 34.85 43.47
CA THR A 196 62.06 33.75 42.50
C THR A 196 62.88 34.13 41.28
N THR A 197 62.78 35.38 40.82
CA THR A 197 63.56 35.90 39.69
C THR A 197 65.04 35.98 40.05
N ALA A 198 65.39 36.42 41.27
CA ALA A 198 66.77 36.44 41.74
C ALA A 198 67.35 35.02 41.91
N VAL A 199 66.58 34.07 42.46
CA VAL A 199 66.98 32.65 42.55
C VAL A 199 67.22 32.07 41.15
N GLY A 200 66.30 32.30 40.21
CA GLY A 200 66.41 31.89 38.81
C GLY A 200 67.71 32.37 38.16
N ASN A 201 68.00 33.67 38.28
CA ASN A 201 69.25 34.27 37.76
C ASN A 201 70.52 33.64 38.36
N GLN A 202 70.52 33.28 39.65
CA GLN A 202 71.66 32.59 40.28
C GLN A 202 71.79 31.14 39.81
N ILE A 203 70.67 30.43 39.63
CA ILE A 203 70.66 29.09 39.04
C ILE A 203 71.25 29.11 37.62
N ILE A 204 70.90 30.09 36.79
CA ILE A 204 71.50 30.24 35.44
C ILE A 204 73.00 30.55 35.55
N THR A 205 73.36 31.56 36.35
CA THR A 205 74.74 32.09 36.43
C THR A 205 75.74 31.08 37.01
N GLY A 206 75.36 30.33 38.05
CA GLY A 206 76.15 29.20 38.57
C GLY A 206 75.91 27.87 37.84
N SER A 207 75.00 27.86 36.86
CA SER A 207 74.44 26.66 36.22
C SER A 207 73.99 25.61 37.24
N LEU A 208 73.40 26.03 38.36
CA LEU A 208 73.24 25.21 39.57
C LEU A 208 72.33 23.99 39.38
N VAL A 209 71.34 24.09 38.47
CA VAL A 209 70.45 23.01 38.03
C VAL A 209 70.87 22.57 36.62
N THR A 210 71.20 21.29 36.40
CA THR A 210 71.43 20.72 35.06
C THR A 210 70.67 19.40 34.87
N VAL A 211 70.19 19.19 33.65
CA VAL A 211 69.29 18.07 33.28
C VAL A 211 69.84 17.37 32.04
N LYS A 212 69.92 16.04 32.07
CA LYS A 212 70.35 15.20 30.94
C LYS A 212 69.28 15.18 29.85
N ASP A 213 69.71 15.39 28.61
CA ASP A 213 68.88 15.18 27.43
C ASP A 213 68.59 13.67 27.29
N THR A 214 67.32 13.30 27.41
CA THR A 214 66.86 11.91 27.34
C THR A 214 66.82 11.35 25.91
N SER A 215 66.83 12.23 24.90
CA SER A 215 66.90 11.90 23.48
C SER A 215 68.34 11.78 22.96
N ASN A 216 69.30 12.49 23.59
CA ASN A 216 70.68 12.63 23.12
C ASN A 216 71.71 12.46 24.25
N LEU A 217 71.62 11.36 25.00
CA LEU A 217 72.58 10.99 26.04
C LEU A 217 74.01 10.88 25.47
N PRO A 218 75.07 11.36 26.17
CA PRO A 218 75.08 11.79 27.58
C PRO A 218 74.94 13.30 27.78
N ASN A 219 74.48 14.07 26.78
CA ASN A 219 74.46 15.52 26.85
C ASN A 219 73.47 16.05 27.90
N ILE A 220 73.68 17.29 28.34
CA ILE A 220 72.66 18.07 29.06
C ILE A 220 71.80 18.84 28.07
N ILE A 221 70.57 19.18 28.47
CA ILE A 221 69.66 20.06 27.73
C ILE A 221 70.33 21.43 27.60
N SER A 222 70.86 21.75 26.42
CA SER A 222 71.73 22.91 26.20
C SER A 222 71.02 24.27 26.25
N ASP A 223 69.70 24.25 26.12
CA ASP A 223 68.80 25.40 26.01
C ASP A 223 67.81 25.48 27.20
N LEU A 224 68.03 24.71 28.27
CA LEU A 224 67.17 24.61 29.46
C LEU A 224 66.77 25.97 30.05
N TYR A 225 67.70 26.93 30.03
CA TYR A 225 67.50 28.27 30.59
C TYR A 225 66.92 29.30 29.60
N SER A 226 66.69 28.89 28.35
CA SER A 226 66.32 29.78 27.23
C SER A 226 65.12 29.30 26.41
N ASN A 227 64.73 28.03 26.56
CA ASN A 227 63.61 27.44 25.85
C ASN A 227 62.36 27.47 26.73
N GLU A 228 61.38 28.27 26.31
CA GLU A 228 60.06 28.40 26.96
C GLU A 228 59.32 27.07 27.16
N GLN A 229 59.65 26.01 26.40
CA GLN A 229 59.02 24.70 26.53
C GLN A 229 59.14 24.12 27.94
N TYR A 230 60.14 24.54 28.71
CA TYR A 230 60.38 24.10 30.09
C TYR A 230 59.75 25.00 31.17
N CYS A 231 59.01 26.05 30.80
CA CYS A 231 58.58 27.07 31.76
C CYS A 231 57.64 26.54 32.86
N PHE A 232 56.77 25.57 32.57
CA PHE A 232 55.87 24.93 33.55
C PHE A 232 56.53 23.78 34.34
N ASP A 233 57.69 23.33 33.89
CA ASP A 233 58.44 22.24 34.51
C ASP A 233 59.35 22.73 35.64
N TYR A 234 59.85 23.97 35.54
CA TYR A 234 60.77 24.62 36.47
C TYR A 234 60.20 25.99 36.87
N MET A 235 59.40 26.01 37.95
CA MET A 235 58.68 27.21 38.43
C MET A 235 59.09 27.58 39.85
N GLY A 236 58.68 28.76 40.31
CA GLY A 236 58.75 29.14 41.71
C GLY A 236 57.68 30.16 42.07
N ILE A 237 57.69 30.59 43.33
CA ILE A 237 56.81 31.65 43.83
C ILE A 237 57.49 32.44 44.95
N ASN A 238 57.25 33.74 44.96
CA ASN A 238 57.71 34.61 46.04
C ASN A 238 56.93 34.29 47.32
N ILE A 239 57.59 34.17 48.47
CA ILE A 239 56.97 33.86 49.78
C ILE A 239 55.82 34.83 50.11
N SER A 240 55.90 36.08 49.66
CA SER A 240 54.85 37.09 49.81
C SER A 240 53.58 36.85 48.99
N LYS A 241 53.67 36.07 47.90
CA LYS A 241 52.54 35.65 47.03
C LYS A 241 51.95 34.29 47.41
N ALA A 242 52.69 33.47 48.16
CA ALA A 242 52.38 32.05 48.38
C ALA A 242 51.02 31.75 49.05
N ASP A 243 50.41 32.74 49.73
CA ASP A 243 49.10 32.70 50.41
C ASP A 243 48.77 31.37 51.13
N SER A 244 49.70 30.87 51.96
CA SER A 244 49.55 29.59 52.67
C SER A 244 49.19 28.40 51.76
N GLY A 245 49.68 28.42 50.51
CA GLY A 245 49.43 27.43 49.48
C GLY A 245 48.25 27.73 48.55
N ASN A 246 47.48 28.80 48.77
CA ASN A 246 46.27 29.14 47.99
C ASN A 246 46.54 30.03 46.76
N ALA A 247 47.80 30.34 46.46
CA ALA A 247 48.19 31.23 45.37
C ALA A 247 47.59 30.79 44.01
N PRO A 248 47.07 31.72 43.18
CA PRO A 248 46.61 31.40 41.83
C PRO A 248 47.81 31.00 40.97
N PHE A 249 47.59 30.16 39.95
CA PHE A 249 48.66 29.69 39.05
C PHE A 249 49.45 30.85 38.39
N THR A 250 48.78 31.98 38.14
CA THR A 250 49.39 33.21 37.59
C THR A 250 50.36 33.93 38.53
N ASP A 251 50.38 33.60 39.83
CA ASP A 251 51.38 34.13 40.76
C ASP A 251 52.66 33.29 40.82
N HIS A 252 52.66 32.09 40.23
CA HIS A 252 53.86 31.29 40.02
C HIS A 252 54.62 31.76 38.78
N GLU A 253 55.92 31.98 38.93
CA GLU A 253 56.80 32.50 37.90
C GLU A 253 57.79 31.41 37.45
N PRO A 254 57.99 31.18 36.13
CA PRO A 254 59.01 30.26 35.65
C PRO A 254 60.43 30.68 36.07
N LEU A 255 61.28 29.73 36.44
CA LEU A 255 62.60 30.01 37.03
C LEU A 255 63.63 30.58 36.04
N PHE A 256 63.45 30.41 34.72
CA PHE A 256 64.49 30.76 33.74
C PHE A 256 64.03 31.68 32.61
N VAL A 257 62.84 31.45 32.06
CA VAL A 257 62.29 32.19 30.92
C VAL A 257 60.89 32.65 31.27
N SER A 258 60.66 33.97 31.26
CA SER A 258 59.36 34.57 31.58
C SER A 258 58.61 34.94 30.28
N PRO A 259 57.84 34.01 29.66
CA PRO A 259 56.90 34.38 28.58
C PRO A 259 55.78 35.26 29.14
N SER A 260 55.02 35.92 28.25
CA SER A 260 53.79 36.59 28.69
C SER A 260 52.79 35.53 29.17
N LEU A 261 52.29 35.69 30.38
CA LEU A 261 51.20 34.88 30.95
C LEU A 261 49.81 35.48 30.64
N THR A 262 49.72 36.36 29.63
CA THR A 262 48.43 36.85 29.10
C THR A 262 47.76 35.77 28.24
N PRO A 263 46.43 35.55 28.37
CA PRO A 263 45.67 34.72 27.45
C PRO A 263 45.84 35.19 26.01
N LYS A 264 45.94 34.25 25.06
CA LYS A 264 46.04 34.52 23.62
C LYS A 264 45.02 33.72 22.84
N PHE A 265 44.61 34.25 21.70
CA PHE A 265 43.75 33.50 20.79
C PHE A 265 44.53 32.33 20.19
N ASN A 266 44.06 31.10 20.43
CA ASN A 266 44.64 29.89 19.85
C ASN A 266 43.82 29.46 18.63
N ASP A 267 44.49 28.97 17.59
CA ASP A 267 43.81 28.40 16.42
C ASP A 267 44.57 27.16 15.92
N PRO A 268 44.08 25.93 16.20
CA PRO A 268 42.96 25.60 17.09
C PRO A 268 43.31 25.72 18.58
N TYR A 269 42.28 25.81 19.43
CA TYR A 269 42.40 25.51 20.86
C TYR A 269 42.52 23.98 21.08
N VAL A 270 43.54 23.55 21.81
CA VAL A 270 43.84 22.13 22.05
C VAL A 270 43.28 21.66 23.40
N VAL A 271 42.45 20.61 23.38
CA VAL A 271 41.86 19.99 24.59
C VAL A 271 42.38 18.57 24.78
N ASP A 272 42.71 18.20 26.01
CA ASP A 272 43.20 16.88 26.39
C ASP A 272 42.76 16.54 27.82
N ALA A 273 41.72 15.72 27.96
CA ALA A 273 41.10 15.43 29.25
C ALA A 273 41.99 14.58 30.19
N GLU A 274 42.95 13.83 29.63
CA GLU A 274 43.87 12.97 30.36
C GLU A 274 45.11 13.73 30.84
N TYR A 275 45.69 14.60 29.99
CA TYR A 275 46.98 15.27 30.25
C TYR A 275 46.91 16.77 30.48
N GLY A 276 45.84 17.45 30.05
CA GLY A 276 45.68 18.90 30.12
C GLY A 276 45.53 19.48 31.54
N LYS A 277 45.28 20.80 31.57
CA LYS A 277 44.90 21.56 32.77
C LYS A 277 44.12 22.82 32.34
N ASP A 278 42.98 23.08 32.98
CA ASP A 278 42.18 24.28 32.74
C ASP A 278 42.79 25.47 33.50
N GLU A 279 43.47 26.36 32.75
CA GLU A 279 44.23 27.51 33.23
C GLU A 279 44.11 28.68 32.23
N PRO A 280 44.27 29.96 32.62
CA PRO A 280 43.95 31.11 31.75
C PRO A 280 44.70 31.16 30.41
N ILE A 281 45.86 30.50 30.31
CA ILE A 281 46.70 30.41 29.11
C ILE A 281 46.67 29.02 28.44
N CYS A 282 45.71 28.16 28.80
CA CYS A 282 45.56 26.85 28.16
C CYS A 282 45.01 26.94 26.73
N GLY A 283 45.05 25.82 26.01
CA GLY A 283 44.53 25.68 24.66
C GLY A 283 45.59 25.77 23.57
N ASN A 284 46.87 25.89 23.92
CA ASN A 284 47.97 25.78 22.96
C ASN A 284 48.60 24.36 23.02
N SER A 285 49.50 24.07 22.08
CA SER A 285 50.16 22.75 21.98
C SER A 285 51.12 22.43 23.15
N ARG A 286 51.52 23.41 23.97
CA ARG A 286 52.31 23.20 25.19
C ARG A 286 51.42 22.93 26.41
N LEU A 287 50.46 23.83 26.65
CA LEU A 287 49.48 23.73 27.73
C LEU A 287 48.09 23.56 27.14
N LYS A 288 47.66 22.30 27.01
CA LYS A 288 46.33 21.92 26.54
C LYS A 288 45.30 22.17 27.64
N CYS A 289 44.12 22.67 27.30
CA CYS A 289 43.00 22.73 28.27
C CYS A 289 42.57 21.31 28.64
N GLN A 290 41.98 21.13 29.82
CA GLN A 290 41.40 19.86 30.25
C GLN A 290 39.96 19.70 29.71
N THR A 291 39.20 20.80 29.59
CA THR A 291 37.80 20.75 29.09
C THR A 291 37.51 21.74 27.96
N ILE A 292 36.58 21.34 27.09
CA ILE A 292 35.94 22.22 26.09
C ILE A 292 35.13 23.29 26.82
N LYS A 293 34.42 22.90 27.89
CA LYS A 293 33.62 23.78 28.74
C LYS A 293 34.43 24.94 29.33
N TYR A 294 35.71 24.78 29.65
CA TYR A 294 36.56 25.88 30.12
C TYR A 294 36.78 26.93 29.04
N ILE A 295 37.12 26.52 27.81
CA ILE A 295 37.39 27.43 26.68
C ILE A 295 36.20 28.37 26.42
N LEU A 296 34.96 27.84 26.46
CA LEU A 296 33.75 28.66 26.30
C LEU A 296 33.60 29.78 27.34
N ASN A 297 34.17 29.60 28.53
CA ASN A 297 34.04 30.53 29.67
C ASN A 297 35.21 31.53 29.79
N ILE A 298 36.20 31.50 28.88
CA ILE A 298 37.25 32.52 28.83
C ILE A 298 36.61 33.84 28.38
N ASP A 299 36.79 34.91 29.17
CA ASP A 299 36.31 36.25 28.80
C ASP A 299 37.08 36.77 27.58
N GLN A 300 36.37 37.06 26.48
CA GLN A 300 36.94 37.66 25.27
C GLN A 300 37.80 38.90 25.56
N MET A 301 37.46 39.71 26.57
CA MET A 301 38.20 40.92 26.94
C MET A 301 39.55 40.63 27.62
N SER A 302 39.82 39.38 28.00
CA SER A 302 41.10 38.94 28.60
C SER A 302 42.12 38.42 27.58
N ILE A 303 41.74 38.32 26.30
CA ILE A 303 42.53 37.68 25.24
C ILE A 303 43.30 38.70 24.40
N ASP A 304 44.63 38.63 24.42
CA ASP A 304 45.52 39.35 23.49
C ASP A 304 45.32 38.84 22.05
N ASP A 305 45.41 39.77 21.09
CA ASP A 305 45.33 39.53 19.64
C ASP A 305 44.03 38.84 19.15
N TYR A 306 42.91 38.97 19.89
CA TYR A 306 41.62 38.38 19.52
C TYR A 306 41.13 38.85 18.12
N PRO A 307 40.69 37.95 17.20
CA PRO A 307 40.32 38.32 15.83
C PRO A 307 39.06 39.19 15.69
N SER A 308 38.79 39.69 14.49
CA SER A 308 37.57 40.47 14.20
C SER A 308 36.30 39.66 14.49
N ASN A 309 35.48 40.13 15.43
CA ASN A 309 34.20 39.51 15.82
C ASN A 309 33.18 39.52 14.65
N PRO A 310 32.53 38.39 14.31
CA PRO A 310 32.67 37.05 14.90
C PRO A 310 33.88 36.29 14.35
N ALA A 311 34.64 35.69 15.27
CA ALA A 311 35.68 34.71 14.95
C ALA A 311 35.13 33.30 15.20
N THR A 312 35.54 32.33 14.38
CA THR A 312 35.26 30.91 14.64
C THR A 312 36.28 30.37 15.65
N ILE A 313 35.82 29.83 16.78
CA ILE A 313 36.67 29.16 17.77
C ILE A 313 36.81 27.69 17.35
N ASN A 314 37.94 27.35 16.74
CA ASN A 314 38.30 25.98 16.40
C ASN A 314 38.86 25.26 17.65
N ILE A 315 38.40 24.05 17.94
CA ILE A 315 38.79 23.24 19.10
C ILE A 315 39.16 21.83 18.64
N GLU A 316 40.37 21.38 18.94
CA GLU A 316 40.91 20.07 18.59
C GLU A 316 41.05 19.18 19.84
N LEU A 317 40.26 18.11 19.90
CA LEU A 317 40.25 17.15 21.00
C LEU A 317 41.32 16.08 20.78
N GLN A 318 42.26 15.93 21.72
CA GLN A 318 43.42 15.04 21.62
C GLN A 318 43.18 13.63 22.20
N THR A 319 42.32 13.54 23.22
CA THR A 319 42.05 12.34 24.00
C THR A 319 40.54 12.21 24.25
N ASN A 320 40.05 11.01 24.53
CA ASN A 320 38.64 10.80 24.86
C ASN A 320 38.31 11.47 26.20
N THR A 321 37.10 12.01 26.36
CA THR A 321 36.69 12.77 27.56
C THR A 321 35.39 12.25 28.16
N GLN A 322 35.32 12.30 29.49
CA GLN A 322 34.13 12.06 30.34
C GLN A 322 33.76 13.31 31.14
N LEU A 323 34.40 14.46 30.85
CA LEU A 323 34.35 15.67 31.68
C LEU A 323 33.36 16.73 31.17
N GLU A 324 32.81 16.54 29.97
CA GLU A 324 31.96 17.52 29.29
C GLU A 324 30.47 17.31 29.60
N ASN A 325 29.80 18.36 30.06
CA ASN A 325 28.34 18.41 30.20
C ASN A 325 27.83 19.84 30.05
N GLY A 326 26.59 20.05 29.60
CA GLY A 326 25.94 21.36 29.61
C GLY A 326 26.71 22.48 28.90
N ILE A 327 27.30 22.20 27.74
CA ILE A 327 28.00 23.18 26.89
C ILE A 327 26.95 24.05 26.19
N MET A 328 26.87 25.33 26.56
CA MET A 328 25.88 26.27 26.05
C MET A 328 26.50 27.28 25.09
N ILE A 329 26.01 27.29 23.84
CA ILE A 329 26.50 28.13 22.74
C ILE A 329 25.37 29.07 22.31
N ASN A 330 25.48 30.34 22.68
CA ASN A 330 24.53 31.38 22.31
C ASN A 330 25.19 32.77 22.28
N SER A 331 24.38 33.82 22.13
CA SER A 331 24.83 35.22 22.04
C SER A 331 25.57 35.76 23.27
N ASN A 332 25.59 35.02 24.39
CA ASN A 332 26.23 35.41 25.65
C ASN A 332 27.42 34.52 26.04
N THR A 333 27.84 33.57 25.20
CA THR A 333 28.98 32.68 25.48
C THR A 333 30.29 33.50 25.55
N PRO A 334 31.01 33.55 26.70
CA PRO A 334 32.05 34.55 26.98
C PRO A 334 33.18 34.73 25.95
N ILE A 335 33.64 33.66 25.31
CA ILE A 335 34.72 33.73 24.31
C ILE A 335 34.22 34.15 22.90
N GLY A 336 32.93 33.93 22.61
CA GLY A 336 32.34 34.02 21.28
C GLY A 336 31.29 32.92 21.06
N ASN A 337 30.61 32.94 19.90
CA ASN A 337 29.39 32.14 19.66
C ASN A 337 29.43 31.22 18.41
N ASP A 338 30.56 31.12 17.70
CA ASP A 338 30.74 30.28 16.51
C ASP A 338 31.87 29.28 16.75
N PHE A 339 31.54 27.99 16.88
CA PHE A 339 32.50 26.95 17.28
C PHE A 339 32.64 25.84 16.24
N GLN A 340 33.84 25.28 16.14
CA GLN A 340 34.12 24.05 15.41
C GLN A 340 34.91 23.11 16.32
N ILE A 341 34.31 21.99 16.72
CA ILE A 341 34.94 20.97 17.56
C ILE A 341 35.25 19.75 16.69
N GLN A 342 36.50 19.31 16.70
CA GLN A 342 36.99 18.21 15.87
C GLN A 342 37.92 17.27 16.63
N SER A 343 38.00 16.03 16.17
CA SER A 343 39.03 15.09 16.61
C SER A 343 40.42 15.53 16.15
N SER A 344 41.46 15.21 16.93
CA SER A 344 42.84 15.38 16.48
C SER A 344 43.13 14.58 15.22
N GLU A 345 43.95 15.16 14.36
CA GLU A 345 44.28 14.65 13.02
C GLU A 345 43.09 14.57 12.04
N TYR A 346 41.91 15.13 12.38
CA TYR A 346 40.75 15.21 11.48
C TYR A 346 41.13 15.89 10.15
N THR A 347 40.81 15.22 9.04
CA THR A 347 40.94 15.74 7.69
C THR A 347 39.64 15.48 6.93
N SER A 348 39.07 16.52 6.31
CA SER A 348 37.85 16.34 5.51
C SER A 348 38.13 15.38 4.35
N LEU A 349 37.28 14.36 4.21
CA LEU A 349 37.41 13.22 3.30
C LEU A 349 38.52 12.19 3.65
N GLY A 350 39.24 12.34 4.77
CA GLY A 350 40.17 11.34 5.27
C GLY A 350 39.49 10.25 6.11
N THR A 351 40.05 9.04 6.12
CA THR A 351 39.56 7.89 6.91
C THR A 351 40.50 7.47 8.04
N ASP A 352 41.69 8.06 8.10
CA ASP A 352 42.85 7.47 8.77
C ASP A 352 43.15 8.09 10.14
N TYR A 353 42.18 8.82 10.72
CA TYR A 353 42.29 9.52 12.00
C TYR A 353 41.40 8.85 13.07
N ILE A 354 41.69 9.10 14.35
CA ILE A 354 40.94 8.50 15.46
C ILE A 354 39.79 9.43 15.89
N LYS A 355 38.55 9.00 15.66
CA LYS A 355 37.36 9.69 16.18
C LYS A 355 37.36 9.67 17.71
N ARG A 356 37.56 10.83 18.33
CA ARG A 356 37.60 10.98 19.79
C ARG A 356 36.20 10.91 20.37
N GLN A 357 36.08 10.17 21.47
CA GLN A 357 34.82 9.98 22.17
C GLN A 357 34.58 11.09 23.19
N ILE A 358 33.40 11.69 23.14
CA ILE A 358 32.82 12.44 24.26
C ILE A 358 31.78 11.53 24.90
N GLN A 359 32.14 10.91 26.03
CA GLN A 359 31.32 9.92 26.73
C GLN A 359 30.41 10.62 27.74
N THR A 360 29.09 10.40 27.62
CA THR A 360 28.05 11.12 28.35
C THR A 360 27.08 10.23 29.14
N THR A 361 27.32 8.91 29.18
CA THR A 361 26.41 7.92 29.81
C THR A 361 26.08 8.12 31.30
N SER A 362 26.84 8.91 32.04
CA SER A 362 26.52 9.31 33.42
C SER A 362 25.57 10.51 33.50
N GLU A 363 25.56 11.34 32.47
CA GLU A 363 25.03 12.71 32.51
C GLU A 363 23.53 12.78 32.28
N THR A 364 22.89 13.82 32.82
CA THR A 364 21.43 14.02 32.74
C THR A 364 21.02 15.37 32.13
N GLN A 365 22.00 16.21 31.77
CA GLN A 365 21.82 17.44 31.01
C GLN A 365 22.30 17.21 29.58
N SER A 366 21.77 17.96 28.61
CA SER A 366 22.28 17.95 27.24
C SER A 366 23.78 18.24 27.22
N LEU A 367 24.52 17.54 26.35
CA LEU A 367 25.93 17.84 26.12
C LEU A 367 26.07 19.21 25.46
N PHE A 368 25.29 19.46 24.39
CA PHE A 368 25.27 20.73 23.67
C PHE A 368 23.87 21.36 23.69
N ILE A 369 23.81 22.66 24.01
CA ILE A 369 22.62 23.50 23.94
C ILE A 369 22.95 24.71 23.06
N ILE A 370 22.34 24.81 21.89
CA ILE A 370 22.59 25.84 20.89
C ILE A 370 21.35 26.73 20.78
N SER A 371 21.50 28.04 21.02
CA SER A 371 20.38 28.98 20.93
C SER A 371 20.79 30.35 20.39
N ASN A 372 19.79 31.17 20.05
CA ASN A 372 19.96 32.53 19.56
C ASN A 372 20.87 32.50 18.31
N THR A 373 21.91 33.32 18.27
CA THR A 373 22.91 33.39 17.19
C THR A 373 23.99 32.29 17.25
N GLY A 374 23.89 31.32 18.17
CA GLY A 374 24.90 30.29 18.39
C GLY A 374 25.10 29.33 17.20
N ARG A 375 26.36 28.98 16.93
CA ARG A 375 26.74 28.06 15.84
C ARG A 375 27.74 27.02 16.33
N LEU A 376 27.53 25.77 15.93
CA LEU A 376 28.41 24.64 16.26
C LEU A 376 28.63 23.75 15.04
N LYS A 377 29.88 23.41 14.77
CA LYS A 377 30.29 22.31 13.88
C LYS A 377 30.91 21.20 14.71
N LEU A 378 30.52 19.95 14.45
CA LEU A 378 31.08 18.74 15.05
C LEU A 378 31.67 17.88 13.94
N LEU A 379 32.99 17.66 13.95
CA LEU A 379 33.71 17.02 12.85
C LEU A 379 34.46 15.77 13.34
N GLY A 380 34.06 14.60 12.83
CA GLY A 380 34.77 13.35 13.09
C GLY A 380 34.82 12.92 14.56
N LEU A 381 33.77 13.20 15.34
CA LEU A 381 33.68 12.85 16.77
C LEU A 381 32.83 11.60 16.98
N HIS A 382 33.02 10.91 18.10
CA HIS A 382 32.21 9.77 18.52
C HIS A 382 31.37 10.12 19.75
N PHE A 383 30.06 9.85 19.70
CA PHE A 383 29.08 10.17 20.73
C PHE A 383 28.28 8.94 21.15
N ASP A 384 27.91 8.89 22.42
CA ASP A 384 27.13 7.78 22.99
C ASP A 384 25.65 8.14 23.20
N ASN A 385 25.27 8.40 24.44
CA ASN A 385 23.94 8.75 24.90
C ASN A 385 24.07 9.32 26.31
N LEU A 386 23.15 10.21 26.69
CA LEU A 386 23.01 10.57 28.10
C LEU A 386 22.60 9.35 28.92
N ASN A 387 22.64 9.46 30.25
CA ASN A 387 22.04 8.48 31.16
C ASN A 387 20.66 8.03 30.63
N PRO A 388 20.36 6.72 30.49
CA PRO A 388 19.11 6.26 29.90
C PRO A 388 17.84 6.83 30.54
N THR A 389 17.90 7.29 31.80
CA THR A 389 16.79 7.94 32.52
C THR A 389 16.69 9.46 32.32
N SER A 390 17.61 10.08 31.57
CA SER A 390 17.56 11.49 31.19
C SER A 390 16.31 11.79 30.34
N ASN A 391 15.71 12.96 30.59
CA ASN A 391 14.61 13.52 29.80
C ASN A 391 15.08 14.58 28.79
N ASN A 392 16.33 15.05 28.89
CA ASN A 392 16.92 16.03 27.97
C ASN A 392 17.54 15.30 26.78
N PRO A 393 17.54 15.86 25.55
CA PRO A 393 18.24 15.27 24.43
C PRO A 393 19.76 15.42 24.59
N LEU A 394 20.57 14.61 23.90
CA LEU A 394 22.03 14.77 23.91
C LEU A 394 22.45 16.13 23.31
N ILE A 395 21.82 16.51 22.20
CA ILE A 395 21.99 17.81 21.53
C ILE A 395 20.63 18.52 21.43
N SER A 396 20.56 19.77 21.89
CA SER A 396 19.39 20.63 21.76
C SER A 396 19.72 21.87 20.94
N ILE A 397 18.91 22.17 19.93
CA ILE A 397 18.99 23.40 19.14
C ILE A 397 17.60 24.06 19.10
N SER A 398 17.51 25.31 19.54
CA SER A 398 16.21 26.01 19.69
C SER A 398 16.36 27.53 19.71
N THR A 399 15.35 28.24 19.22
CA THR A 399 15.25 29.71 19.35
C THR A 399 13.90 30.14 19.89
N ASP A 400 13.83 31.31 20.53
CA ASP A 400 12.61 32.04 20.87
C ASP A 400 12.56 33.45 20.24
N SER A 401 13.52 33.75 19.36
CA SER A 401 13.68 35.01 18.61
C SER A 401 13.78 34.77 17.10
N ASP A 402 13.88 35.84 16.32
CA ASP A 402 14.21 35.79 14.88
C ASP A 402 15.66 35.28 14.60
N ASP A 403 16.46 35.02 15.64
CA ASP A 403 17.82 34.48 15.46
C ASP A 403 17.80 33.03 14.97
N THR A 404 18.72 32.70 14.06
CA THR A 404 18.85 31.36 13.49
C THR A 404 20.08 30.62 14.06
N PRO A 405 19.93 29.77 15.09
CA PRO A 405 21.01 28.93 15.58
C PRO A 405 21.39 27.87 14.54
N GLN A 406 22.62 27.38 14.57
CA GLN A 406 23.16 26.49 13.53
C GLN A 406 23.94 25.30 14.10
N LEU A 407 23.68 24.12 13.56
CA LEU A 407 24.39 22.87 13.87
C LEU A 407 24.84 22.17 12.58
N GLN A 408 26.15 21.95 12.41
CA GLN A 408 26.70 21.05 11.39
C GLN A 408 27.37 19.85 12.05
N ILE A 409 27.14 18.66 11.48
CA ILE A 409 27.74 17.39 11.90
C ILE A 409 28.32 16.75 10.64
N GLU A 410 29.64 16.50 10.59
CA GLU A 410 30.28 15.79 9.47
C GLU A 410 31.14 14.62 9.95
N ASP A 411 30.93 13.43 9.39
CA ASP A 411 31.68 12.18 9.68
C ASP A 411 31.70 11.77 11.17
N CYS A 412 30.73 12.25 11.96
CA CYS A 412 30.56 11.82 13.35
C CYS A 412 29.88 10.45 13.46
N GLU A 413 30.20 9.75 14.54
CA GLU A 413 29.54 8.50 14.94
C GLU A 413 28.67 8.72 16.17
N PHE A 414 27.51 8.08 16.16
CA PHE A 414 26.55 8.05 17.26
C PHE A 414 26.18 6.59 17.52
N LYS A 415 26.48 6.07 18.71
CA LYS A 415 26.19 4.69 19.08
C LYS A 415 25.84 4.55 20.55
N GLN A 416 24.70 3.94 20.87
CA GLN A 416 24.34 3.74 22.28
C GLN A 416 25.40 2.86 22.98
N ASN A 417 25.82 3.25 24.18
CA ASN A 417 26.82 2.52 24.96
C ASN A 417 26.39 1.04 25.11
N PRO A 418 27.24 0.06 24.72
CA PRO A 418 26.90 -1.37 24.71
C PRO A 418 26.31 -1.94 26.01
N ASP A 419 26.80 -1.47 27.17
CA ASP A 419 26.31 -1.89 28.49
C ASP A 419 24.85 -1.48 28.69
N SER A 420 24.46 -0.34 28.10
CA SER A 420 23.10 0.19 28.14
C SER A 420 22.22 -0.29 26.99
N TYR A 421 22.76 -0.51 25.78
CA TYR A 421 21.98 -0.92 24.60
C TYR A 421 21.29 -2.28 24.80
N SER A 422 22.00 -3.20 25.44
CA SER A 422 21.49 -4.54 25.74
C SER A 422 20.49 -4.61 26.90
N THR A 423 20.36 -3.54 27.70
CA THR A 423 19.67 -3.56 29.00
C THR A 423 18.57 -2.49 29.14
N PHE A 424 18.75 -1.30 28.58
CA PHE A 424 17.89 -0.13 28.76
C PHE A 424 17.46 0.47 27.43
N SER A 425 16.30 1.14 27.44
CA SER A 425 15.83 1.99 26.35
C SER A 425 15.89 3.45 26.80
N LEU A 426 16.34 4.36 25.93
CA LEU A 426 16.58 5.76 26.29
C LEU A 426 15.28 6.55 26.43
N SER A 427 15.10 7.26 27.54
CA SER A 427 13.96 8.18 27.79
C SER A 427 14.05 9.52 27.04
N HIS A 428 15.08 9.71 26.21
CA HIS A 428 15.38 10.94 25.47
C HIS A 428 15.68 10.68 23.99
N SER A 429 15.56 11.72 23.18
CA SER A 429 16.05 11.76 21.80
C SER A 429 17.55 12.07 21.76
N ILE A 430 18.24 11.77 20.65
CA ILE A 430 19.67 12.14 20.53
C ILE A 430 19.80 13.61 20.13
N ILE A 431 19.02 14.06 19.15
CA ILE A 431 18.95 15.45 18.72
C ILE A 431 17.50 15.94 18.77
N SER A 432 17.28 17.14 19.32
CA SER A 432 16.00 17.85 19.25
C SER A 432 16.21 19.23 18.63
N ILE A 433 15.40 19.58 17.63
CA ILE A 433 15.40 20.90 16.99
C ILE A 433 14.02 21.57 17.08
N ASN A 434 13.99 22.84 17.49
CA ASN A 434 12.80 23.69 17.47
C ASN A 434 13.19 25.12 17.05
N GLY A 435 13.33 25.31 15.73
CA GLY A 435 13.90 26.51 15.13
C GLY A 435 15.40 26.43 14.89
N GLY A 436 15.85 26.99 13.76
CA GLY A 436 17.27 27.03 13.36
C GLY A 436 17.59 26.15 12.16
N ILE A 437 18.90 25.97 11.90
CA ILE A 437 19.42 25.17 10.78
C ILE A 437 20.25 24.00 11.32
N MET A 438 19.96 22.78 10.86
CA MET A 438 20.80 21.60 11.11
C MET A 438 21.23 20.94 9.80
N LYS A 439 22.50 20.53 9.73
CA LYS A 439 23.08 19.78 8.61
C LYS A 439 23.87 18.58 9.13
N ILE A 440 23.55 17.38 8.64
CA ILE A 440 24.24 16.12 8.97
C ILE A 440 24.79 15.51 7.69
N GLU A 441 26.09 15.23 7.65
CA GLU A 441 26.82 14.75 6.48
C GLU A 441 27.69 13.54 6.83
N LYS A 442 27.52 12.43 6.09
CA LYS A 442 28.37 11.22 6.20
C LYS A 442 28.40 10.59 7.61
N ALA A 443 27.45 10.93 8.48
CA ALA A 443 27.43 10.41 9.84
C ALA A 443 26.97 8.95 9.87
N MET A 444 27.42 8.22 10.89
CA MET A 444 26.95 6.86 11.18
C MET A 444 26.22 6.85 12.52
N ILE A 445 24.94 6.50 12.49
CA ILE A 445 24.06 6.47 13.65
C ILE A 445 23.54 5.04 13.77
N GLU A 446 24.01 4.28 14.76
CA GLU A 446 23.69 2.85 14.85
C GLU A 446 23.42 2.35 16.27
N SER A 447 22.70 1.22 16.36
CA SER A 447 22.47 0.51 17.62
C SER A 447 21.87 1.39 18.72
N TYR A 448 20.64 1.86 18.53
CA TYR A 448 19.90 2.61 19.55
C TYR A 448 18.58 1.94 19.89
N LYS A 449 18.26 1.92 21.19
CA LYS A 449 16.99 1.47 21.73
C LYS A 449 16.30 2.61 22.48
N LEU A 450 15.11 3.01 22.04
CA LEU A 450 14.42 4.22 22.48
C LEU A 450 13.12 3.90 23.23
N MET A 451 12.73 4.73 24.20
CA MET A 451 11.43 4.65 24.87
C MET A 451 10.30 5.22 24.00
N ASN A 452 9.08 5.10 24.50
CA ASN A 452 7.87 5.61 23.86
C ASN A 452 8.00 7.11 23.53
N GLU A 453 7.59 7.50 22.33
CA GLU A 453 7.66 8.88 21.81
C GLU A 453 9.09 9.47 21.71
N LYS A 454 10.15 8.64 21.70
CA LYS A 454 11.55 9.08 21.52
C LYS A 454 12.13 8.60 20.20
N SER A 455 12.92 9.46 19.57
CA SER A 455 13.44 9.31 18.20
C SER A 455 14.90 9.74 18.17
N ILE A 456 15.72 9.31 17.20
CA ILE A 456 17.10 9.86 17.12
C ILE A 456 17.03 11.37 16.87
N ILE A 457 16.27 11.79 15.87
CA ILE A 457 16.03 13.20 15.55
C ILE A 457 14.55 13.52 15.79
N LEU A 458 14.29 14.46 16.69
CA LEU A 458 12.98 15.06 16.90
C LEU A 458 12.95 16.47 16.30
N ILE A 459 12.13 16.68 15.27
CA ILE A 459 11.93 17.99 14.63
C ILE A 459 10.60 18.56 15.12
N GLN A 460 10.69 19.55 16.01
CA GLN A 460 9.59 20.41 16.41
C GLN A 460 9.52 21.62 15.48
N SER A 461 8.36 22.27 15.45
CA SER A 461 8.10 23.41 14.59
C SER A 461 7.13 24.41 15.24
N ASP A 462 7.41 24.75 16.50
CA ASP A 462 6.92 26.01 17.07
C ASP A 462 7.65 27.21 16.43
N GLN A 463 8.89 26.98 15.97
CA GLN A 463 9.69 27.88 15.14
C GLN A 463 10.16 27.20 13.84
N THR A 464 10.63 27.98 12.86
CA THR A 464 11.06 27.46 11.55
C THR A 464 12.36 26.65 11.65
N SER A 465 12.26 25.34 11.45
CA SER A 465 13.37 24.38 11.47
C SER A 465 13.79 23.98 10.04
N THR A 466 15.05 24.16 9.66
CA THR A 466 15.60 23.66 8.38
C THR A 466 16.62 22.56 8.63
N VAL A 467 16.31 21.32 8.26
CA VAL A 467 17.15 20.14 8.45
C VAL A 467 17.59 19.56 7.11
N THR A 468 18.89 19.31 6.95
CA THR A 468 19.47 18.59 5.80
C THR A 468 20.28 17.40 6.27
N ILE A 469 20.06 16.23 5.66
CA ILE A 469 20.77 14.98 5.93
C ILE A 469 21.32 14.46 4.60
N SER A 470 22.62 14.13 4.56
CA SER A 470 23.35 13.76 3.35
C SER A 470 24.30 12.59 3.62
N GLY A 471 24.28 11.56 2.77
CA GLY A 471 25.15 10.37 2.85
C GLY A 471 25.21 9.69 4.22
N THR A 472 24.16 9.82 5.04
CA THR A 472 24.15 9.46 6.46
C THR A 472 23.44 8.12 6.67
N SER A 473 23.95 7.29 7.57
CA SER A 473 23.41 5.95 7.84
C SER A 473 22.70 5.86 9.20
N PHE A 474 21.49 5.31 9.22
CA PHE A 474 20.69 4.96 10.39
C PHE A 474 20.50 3.44 10.43
N ILE A 475 21.10 2.74 11.41
CA ILE A 475 21.19 1.27 11.41
C ILE A 475 20.72 0.68 12.76
N SER A 476 19.79 -0.27 12.71
CA SER A 476 19.27 -1.01 13.88
C SER A 476 18.77 -0.07 14.99
N ILE A 477 17.83 0.81 14.63
CA ILE A 477 17.26 1.86 15.49
C ILE A 477 15.85 1.44 15.92
N ALA A 478 15.65 1.02 17.17
CA ALA A 478 14.39 0.44 17.63
C ALA A 478 13.73 1.24 18.76
N GLN A 479 12.44 1.57 18.59
CA GLN A 479 11.62 2.26 19.59
C GLN A 479 10.70 1.26 20.33
N GLN A 480 10.40 1.53 21.60
CA GLN A 480 9.51 0.73 22.46
C GLN A 480 8.24 1.53 22.80
N GLY A 481 7.09 0.88 22.97
CA GLY A 481 5.81 1.57 23.12
C GLY A 481 5.29 2.16 21.80
N THR A 482 4.06 2.67 21.82
CA THR A 482 3.26 3.09 20.64
C THR A 482 3.70 4.40 20.00
N GLY A 483 4.99 4.73 20.02
CA GLY A 483 5.54 5.91 19.36
C GLY A 483 5.68 5.73 17.84
N ASN A 484 6.03 6.84 17.18
CA ASN A 484 6.24 6.91 15.73
C ASN A 484 7.69 7.31 15.41
N GLY A 485 8.17 6.98 14.20
CA GLY A 485 9.39 7.55 13.59
C GLY A 485 10.69 7.33 14.37
N ALA A 486 11.18 6.09 14.49
CA ALA A 486 12.29 5.77 15.39
C ALA A 486 13.61 6.49 15.05
N ALA A 487 13.92 6.69 13.77
CA ALA A 487 15.06 7.50 13.34
C ALA A 487 14.71 8.99 13.29
N ILE A 488 13.61 9.36 12.64
CA ILE A 488 13.16 10.75 12.50
C ILE A 488 11.66 10.84 12.79
N ASN A 489 11.31 11.70 13.75
CA ASN A 489 9.93 12.10 14.02
C ASN A 489 9.84 13.62 13.87
N SER A 490 8.92 14.09 13.04
CA SER A 490 8.91 15.48 12.58
C SER A 490 7.51 16.08 12.46
N GLN A 491 7.38 17.32 12.92
CA GLN A 491 6.26 18.20 12.63
C GLN A 491 6.79 19.37 11.80
N LEU A 492 6.21 19.60 10.62
CA LEU A 492 6.69 20.56 9.61
C LEU A 492 5.62 21.62 9.36
N ASN A 493 5.49 22.54 10.32
CA ASN A 493 4.58 23.70 10.25
C ASN A 493 5.26 24.87 9.52
N GLY A 494 4.49 25.87 9.11
CA GLY A 494 5.03 27.12 8.56
C GLY A 494 5.93 26.86 7.35
N GLU A 495 7.19 27.28 7.45
CA GLU A 495 8.24 27.08 6.42
C GLU A 495 9.21 25.92 6.72
N SER A 496 9.01 25.17 7.81
CA SER A 496 9.97 24.15 8.26
C SER A 496 10.21 23.06 7.21
N LYS A 497 11.47 22.73 6.95
CA LYS A 497 11.91 21.81 5.88
C LYS A 497 12.80 20.69 6.41
N LEU A 498 12.52 19.46 6.01
CA LEU A 498 13.43 18.31 6.10
C LEU A 498 13.88 17.93 4.68
N THR A 499 15.19 17.80 4.46
CA THR A 499 15.78 17.34 3.20
C THR A 499 16.73 16.17 3.46
N ILE A 500 16.57 15.06 2.75
CA ILE A 500 17.41 13.84 2.89
C ILE A 500 17.95 13.49 1.50
N LYS A 501 19.25 13.21 1.37
CA LYS A 501 19.88 13.02 0.06
C LYS A 501 21.21 12.27 0.06
N ASP A 502 21.83 12.27 -1.12
CA ASP A 502 23.20 11.83 -1.40
C ASP A 502 23.48 10.38 -0.95
N GLY A 503 22.51 9.48 -1.16
CA GLY A 503 22.65 8.06 -0.82
C GLY A 503 22.58 7.75 0.67
N SER A 504 21.78 8.49 1.44
CA SER A 504 21.53 8.17 2.85
C SER A 504 20.86 6.78 3.01
N LEU A 505 21.09 6.12 4.15
CA LEU A 505 20.69 4.73 4.40
C LEU A 505 19.85 4.62 5.66
N PHE A 506 18.70 3.94 5.57
CA PHE A 506 17.87 3.55 6.71
C PHE A 506 17.69 2.04 6.69
N THR A 507 18.24 1.36 7.69
CA THR A 507 18.22 -0.10 7.80
C THR A 507 17.81 -0.53 9.21
N GLU A 508 16.88 -1.49 9.30
CA GLU A 508 16.40 -2.05 10.59
C GLU A 508 15.85 -0.99 11.56
N CYS A 509 15.29 0.11 11.04
CA CYS A 509 14.58 1.10 11.85
C CYS A 509 13.18 0.60 12.20
N GLN A 510 12.82 0.56 13.49
CA GLN A 510 11.59 -0.04 13.99
C GLN A 510 10.82 0.87 14.96
N SER A 511 9.53 1.07 14.68
CA SER A 511 8.54 1.67 15.60
C SER A 511 7.32 0.74 15.78
N ILE A 512 6.51 0.98 16.81
CA ILE A 512 5.25 0.22 17.05
C ILE A 512 4.02 1.02 16.59
N GLY A 513 4.12 2.36 16.53
CA GLY A 513 3.16 3.19 15.82
C GLY A 513 3.38 3.13 14.31
N SER A 514 3.48 4.31 13.70
CA SER A 514 3.63 4.51 12.26
C SER A 514 4.99 5.15 11.91
N GLY A 515 5.50 4.86 10.71
CA GLY A 515 6.84 5.30 10.29
C GLY A 515 7.92 4.53 11.03
N GLY A 516 8.41 3.41 10.49
CA GLY A 516 9.48 2.64 11.13
C GLY A 516 10.80 3.41 11.21
N ALA A 517 11.18 4.06 10.12
CA ALA A 517 12.28 5.02 10.08
C ALA A 517 11.79 6.46 10.30
N ILE A 518 10.86 6.93 9.47
CA ILE A 518 10.46 8.34 9.37
C ILE A 518 8.95 8.51 9.60
N TYR A 519 8.60 9.44 10.48
CA TYR A 519 7.24 9.95 10.67
C TYR A 519 7.24 11.48 10.46
N ALA A 520 6.34 11.98 9.61
CA ALA A 520 6.24 13.41 9.31
C ALA A 520 4.79 13.89 9.25
N ILE A 521 4.48 14.96 9.99
CA ILE A 521 3.21 15.70 9.91
C ILE A 521 3.45 17.02 9.19
N MET A 522 2.70 17.30 8.12
CA MET A 522 2.76 18.54 7.35
C MET A 522 1.48 19.34 7.53
N ASN A 523 1.62 20.53 8.11
CA ASN A 523 0.52 21.48 8.30
C ASN A 523 0.59 22.63 7.28
N ILE A 524 -0.56 23.26 7.05
CA ILE A 524 -0.77 24.31 6.04
C ILE A 524 0.29 25.43 6.09
N GLY A 525 0.79 25.81 4.91
CA GLY A 525 1.83 26.82 4.74
C GLY A 525 2.38 26.82 3.31
N THR A 526 2.97 27.94 2.86
CA THR A 526 3.39 28.16 1.46
C THR A 526 4.78 27.65 1.10
N SER A 527 5.51 27.11 2.07
CA SER A 527 6.94 26.81 2.04
C SER A 527 7.25 25.67 3.02
N GLY A 528 8.45 25.08 2.94
CA GLY A 528 8.81 23.92 3.78
C GLY A 528 8.26 22.58 3.27
N GLY A 529 8.39 21.53 4.08
CA GLY A 529 8.01 20.15 3.72
C GLY A 529 9.13 19.10 3.86
N ILE A 530 8.86 17.85 3.46
CA ILE A 530 9.81 16.73 3.47
C ILE A 530 10.24 16.33 2.05
N PHE A 531 11.55 16.37 1.79
CA PHE A 531 12.11 16.16 0.46
C PHE A 531 13.21 15.10 0.52
N ILE A 532 13.06 14.02 -0.25
CA ILE A 532 14.12 13.05 -0.48
C ILE A 532 14.63 13.24 -1.90
N GLU A 533 15.82 13.82 -2.05
CA GLU A 533 16.35 14.36 -3.31
C GLU A 533 17.74 13.78 -3.67
N GLY A 534 18.23 14.06 -4.88
CA GLY A 534 19.59 13.76 -5.33
C GLY A 534 19.68 12.61 -6.35
N THR A 535 20.88 12.41 -6.91
CA THR A 535 21.15 11.42 -7.96
C THR A 535 21.49 10.02 -7.43
N THR A 536 21.87 9.93 -6.15
CA THR A 536 22.10 8.66 -5.45
C THR A 536 20.91 8.44 -4.51
N LEU A 537 20.11 7.42 -4.77
CA LEU A 537 18.87 7.18 -4.05
C LEU A 537 19.11 6.89 -2.57
N THR A 538 18.31 7.51 -1.71
CA THR A 538 18.23 7.21 -0.28
C THR A 538 17.49 5.89 -0.11
N THR A 539 18.08 4.94 0.62
CA THR A 539 17.60 3.55 0.66
C THR A 539 16.93 3.20 2.00
N PHE A 540 15.83 2.45 1.92
CA PHE A 540 15.05 1.98 3.08
C PHE A 540 14.89 0.45 3.02
N SER A 541 15.50 -0.27 3.97
CA SER A 541 15.48 -1.74 4.03
C SER A 541 15.23 -2.27 5.44
N GLN A 542 14.50 -3.39 5.54
CA GLN A 542 14.14 -4.02 6.82
C GLN A 542 13.46 -3.07 7.84
N CYS A 543 12.91 -1.93 7.39
CA CYS A 543 12.23 -0.98 8.27
C CYS A 543 10.85 -1.53 8.68
N SER A 544 10.43 -1.36 9.94
CA SER A 544 9.15 -1.88 10.40
C SER A 544 8.34 -0.90 11.26
N ALA A 545 7.05 -0.82 10.97
CA ALA A 545 6.01 -0.23 11.80
C ALA A 545 5.04 -1.35 12.21
N SER A 546 4.35 -1.23 13.36
CA SER A 546 3.23 -2.15 13.67
C SER A 546 1.87 -1.61 13.20
N GLN A 547 1.79 -0.32 12.85
CA GLN A 547 0.62 0.30 12.24
C GLN A 547 0.89 0.61 10.75
N LEU A 548 1.27 1.84 10.40
CA LEU A 548 1.24 2.33 9.02
C LEU A 548 2.62 2.84 8.57
N GLY A 549 3.01 2.59 7.32
CA GLY A 549 4.24 3.17 6.76
C GLY A 549 5.51 2.54 7.32
N GLY A 550 5.86 1.34 6.85
CA GLY A 550 6.93 0.54 7.47
C GLY A 550 8.32 1.18 7.40
N ALA A 551 8.60 1.97 6.36
CA ALA A 551 9.74 2.88 6.32
C ALA A 551 9.32 4.32 6.62
N ILE A 552 8.35 4.86 5.87
CA ILE A 552 7.92 6.27 5.93
C ILE A 552 6.41 6.36 6.15
N TYR A 553 5.99 7.22 7.07
CA TYR A 553 4.61 7.68 7.23
C TYR A 553 4.51 9.20 7.08
N LEU A 554 3.58 9.66 6.25
CA LEU A 554 3.24 11.07 6.05
C LEU A 554 1.79 11.36 6.47
N ASP A 555 1.58 12.41 7.25
CA ASP A 555 0.27 13.04 7.50
C ASP A 555 0.24 14.39 6.77
N ILE A 556 -0.66 14.53 5.79
CA ILE A 556 -0.73 15.67 4.87
C ILE A 556 -2.07 16.40 5.04
N SER A 557 -2.01 17.52 5.75
CA SER A 557 -3.13 18.45 5.88
C SER A 557 -3.52 19.08 4.55
N ARG A 558 -4.80 19.47 4.44
CA ARG A 558 -5.29 20.31 3.34
C ARG A 558 -4.48 21.61 3.22
N GLY A 559 -4.02 21.94 2.03
CA GLY A 559 -3.13 23.07 1.78
C GLY A 559 -1.64 22.76 2.05
N ALA A 560 -1.25 21.49 2.08
CA ALA A 560 0.12 21.01 2.18
C ALA A 560 0.49 20.01 1.07
N GLU A 561 -0.27 19.95 -0.03
CA GLU A 561 -0.18 18.93 -1.08
C GLU A 561 1.17 18.95 -1.84
N GLU A 562 1.83 20.11 -1.91
CA GLU A 562 3.17 20.29 -2.50
C GLU A 562 4.30 20.29 -1.45
N LYS A 563 4.02 19.93 -0.18
CA LYS A 563 5.03 19.86 0.90
C LYS A 563 5.81 18.52 0.92
N PHE A 564 5.71 17.69 -0.11
CA PHE A 564 6.51 16.47 -0.18
C PHE A 564 6.97 16.15 -1.60
N ASP A 565 8.17 15.57 -1.67
CA ASP A 565 8.71 14.89 -2.85
C ASP A 565 9.65 13.78 -2.37
N LEU A 566 9.39 12.53 -2.73
CA LEU A 566 10.19 11.36 -2.35
C LEU A 566 10.90 10.73 -3.57
N ALA A 567 11.02 11.44 -4.70
CA ALA A 567 11.63 10.89 -5.93
C ALA A 567 13.06 10.31 -5.73
N GLY A 568 13.81 10.82 -4.76
CA GLY A 568 15.12 10.31 -4.36
C GLY A 568 15.08 9.07 -3.45
N ALA A 569 13.91 8.48 -3.16
CA ALA A 569 13.77 7.32 -2.29
C ALA A 569 13.76 5.99 -3.06
N SER A 570 14.38 4.97 -2.47
CA SER A 570 14.46 3.59 -2.94
C SER A 570 14.07 2.65 -1.82
N TYR A 571 12.95 1.95 -2.01
CA TYR A 571 12.44 0.95 -1.09
C TYR A 571 12.96 -0.43 -1.50
N LEU A 572 13.58 -1.12 -0.56
CA LEU A 572 14.19 -2.44 -0.72
C LEU A 572 13.33 -3.52 -0.03
N THR A 573 13.68 -4.79 -0.23
CA THR A 573 13.01 -5.91 0.46
C THR A 573 12.90 -5.78 1.99
N ASN A 574 11.94 -6.52 2.54
CA ASN A 574 11.71 -6.77 3.97
C ASN A 574 11.22 -5.58 4.82
N ASN A 575 10.80 -4.47 4.21
CA ASN A 575 10.02 -3.45 4.94
C ASN A 575 8.62 -4.01 5.33
N TYR A 576 8.08 -3.59 6.48
CA TYR A 576 6.86 -4.18 7.07
C TYR A 576 5.94 -3.16 7.78
N ALA A 577 4.63 -3.25 7.54
CA ALA A 577 3.57 -2.54 8.25
C ALA A 577 2.24 -3.32 8.12
N GLN A 578 1.18 -2.90 8.83
CA GLN A 578 -0.19 -3.38 8.58
C GLN A 578 -0.68 -2.92 7.21
N TYR A 579 -0.45 -1.64 6.87
CA TYR A 579 -0.71 -1.05 5.56
C TYR A 579 0.45 -0.13 5.16
N GLY A 580 0.79 -0.11 3.86
CA GLY A 580 1.93 0.65 3.35
C GLY A 580 3.25 0.12 3.92
N LYS A 581 3.65 -1.10 3.53
CA LYS A 581 4.86 -1.76 4.06
C LYS A 581 6.12 -0.91 3.91
N SER A 582 6.19 -0.06 2.89
CA SER A 582 7.28 0.91 2.71
C SER A 582 6.82 2.34 2.96
N LEU A 583 5.80 2.82 2.23
CA LEU A 583 5.26 4.18 2.35
C LEU A 583 3.77 4.14 2.71
N PHE A 584 3.36 5.01 3.63
CA PHE A 584 1.95 5.32 3.88
C PHE A 584 1.69 6.83 3.87
N ILE A 585 0.63 7.26 3.19
CA ILE A 585 0.18 8.65 3.11
C ILE A 585 -1.25 8.80 3.66
N ASP A 586 -1.37 9.49 4.78
CA ASP A 586 -2.64 9.88 5.40
C ASP A 586 -2.97 11.32 4.92
N ALA A 587 -3.99 11.49 4.08
CA ALA A 587 -4.22 12.75 3.36
C ALA A 587 -5.67 13.23 3.44
N TYR A 588 -5.88 14.54 3.42
CA TYR A 588 -7.25 15.11 3.39
C TYR A 588 -8.00 14.84 2.07
N ASP A 589 -7.29 14.74 0.94
CA ASP A 589 -7.81 14.30 -0.36
C ASP A 589 -6.66 13.69 -1.18
N LEU A 590 -6.66 12.37 -1.36
CA LEU A 590 -5.61 11.65 -2.10
C LEU A 590 -5.57 12.04 -3.58
N THR A 591 -6.64 12.56 -4.19
CA THR A 591 -6.61 13.01 -5.60
C THR A 591 -5.82 14.30 -5.81
N GLN A 592 -5.61 15.09 -4.75
CA GLN A 592 -4.77 16.29 -4.81
C GLN A 592 -3.31 15.94 -4.49
N VAL A 593 -3.10 15.14 -3.43
CA VAL A 593 -1.77 14.74 -2.95
C VAL A 593 -1.07 13.75 -3.89
N VAL A 594 -1.83 12.81 -4.47
CA VAL A 594 -1.33 11.70 -5.30
C VAL A 594 -2.07 11.67 -6.64
N SER A 595 -2.12 12.83 -7.30
CA SER A 595 -2.81 13.04 -8.58
C SER A 595 -2.29 12.15 -9.72
N GLN A 596 -3.06 12.01 -10.80
CA GLN A 596 -2.72 11.12 -11.92
C GLN A 596 -1.33 11.43 -12.52
N GLY A 597 -0.45 10.43 -12.56
CA GLY A 597 0.95 10.59 -12.99
C GLY A 597 1.95 11.04 -11.91
N SER A 598 1.53 11.22 -10.66
CA SER A 598 2.39 11.60 -9.53
C SER A 598 3.35 10.50 -9.04
N GLN A 599 3.37 9.32 -9.67
CA GLN A 599 4.15 8.14 -9.29
C GLN A 599 5.62 8.48 -8.94
N ASP A 600 6.26 9.36 -9.72
CA ASP A 600 7.68 9.70 -9.58
C ASP A 600 7.96 10.44 -8.25
N LYS A 601 6.97 11.15 -7.67
CA LYS A 601 7.05 11.79 -6.35
C LYS A 601 7.01 10.79 -5.17
N LEU A 602 6.62 9.53 -5.40
CA LEU A 602 6.43 8.55 -4.31
C LEU A 602 7.71 7.78 -3.97
N GLY A 603 8.76 7.91 -4.78
CA GLY A 603 9.96 7.07 -4.70
C GLY A 603 9.79 5.75 -5.49
N THR A 604 10.76 4.85 -5.36
CA THR A 604 10.86 3.66 -6.23
C THR A 604 10.88 2.35 -5.44
N LEU A 605 10.13 1.34 -5.91
CA LEU A 605 10.34 -0.06 -5.50
C LEU A 605 11.51 -0.64 -6.30
N SER A 606 12.51 -1.20 -5.61
CA SER A 606 13.76 -1.60 -6.24
C SER A 606 13.70 -3.00 -6.88
N ASP A 607 12.90 -3.88 -6.28
CA ASP A 607 12.85 -5.32 -6.57
C ASP A 607 11.53 -5.75 -7.26
N SER A 608 10.62 -4.81 -7.52
CA SER A 608 9.25 -5.07 -8.02
C SER A 608 8.63 -3.82 -8.67
N THR A 609 7.41 -3.96 -9.20
CA THR A 609 6.55 -2.83 -9.60
C THR A 609 5.33 -2.76 -8.68
N GLU A 610 4.83 -1.55 -8.38
CA GLU A 610 3.75 -1.36 -7.40
C GLU A 610 2.49 -2.20 -7.69
N ILE A 611 2.09 -2.35 -8.96
CA ILE A 611 0.94 -3.19 -9.35
C ILE A 611 1.07 -4.67 -8.92
N LEU A 612 2.30 -5.17 -8.71
CA LEU A 612 2.59 -6.52 -8.24
C LEU A 612 2.73 -6.62 -6.71
N GLN A 613 2.88 -5.49 -6.02
CA GLN A 613 3.00 -5.39 -4.55
C GLN A 613 2.24 -4.16 -4.01
N PRO A 614 0.92 -4.07 -4.25
CA PRO A 614 0.12 -2.87 -3.94
C PRO A 614 0.06 -2.54 -2.44
N GLU A 615 0.44 -3.47 -1.57
CA GLU A 615 0.52 -3.25 -0.13
C GLU A 615 1.80 -2.53 0.33
N GLN A 616 2.76 -2.27 -0.58
CA GLN A 616 3.98 -1.51 -0.28
C GLN A 616 3.72 -0.01 -0.09
N ILE A 617 2.82 0.56 -0.90
CA ILE A 617 2.58 2.01 -0.98
C ILE A 617 1.07 2.25 -0.93
N MET A 618 0.59 2.76 0.20
CA MET A 618 -0.85 2.89 0.51
C MET A 618 -1.19 4.24 1.15
N GLY A 619 -2.47 4.55 1.32
CA GLY A 619 -2.93 5.74 2.04
C GLY A 619 -4.39 5.73 2.49
N TYR A 620 -4.83 6.83 3.13
CA TYR A 620 -6.24 7.10 3.46
C TYR A 620 -6.74 8.34 2.72
N ASP A 621 -7.98 8.31 2.20
CA ASP A 621 -8.64 9.43 1.53
C ASP A 621 -9.59 10.16 2.48
N GLY A 622 -9.11 11.25 3.07
CA GLY A 622 -9.91 12.15 3.91
C GLY A 622 -10.10 11.67 5.35
N ILE A 623 -11.32 11.83 5.87
CA ILE A 623 -11.63 11.64 7.29
C ILE A 623 -11.95 10.17 7.62
N ASP A 624 -12.35 9.38 6.62
CA ASP A 624 -12.68 7.96 6.81
C ASP A 624 -11.42 7.09 6.66
N LYS A 625 -10.91 6.60 7.80
CA LYS A 625 -9.72 5.76 7.89
C LYS A 625 -10.06 4.27 8.00
N SER A 626 -11.24 3.85 7.53
CA SER A 626 -11.67 2.44 7.51
C SER A 626 -11.07 1.61 6.37
N LEU A 627 -10.59 2.25 5.31
CA LEU A 627 -10.04 1.58 4.12
C LEU A 627 -8.68 2.17 3.72
N ALA A 628 -7.62 1.39 3.88
CA ALA A 628 -6.32 1.71 3.29
C ALA A 628 -6.34 1.40 1.78
N ILE A 629 -6.01 2.40 0.96
CA ILE A 629 -6.07 2.36 -0.51
C ILE A 629 -4.63 2.25 -1.06
N PRO A 630 -4.31 1.26 -1.91
CA PRO A 630 -3.06 1.24 -2.66
C PRO A 630 -2.93 2.45 -3.59
N LEU A 631 -1.84 3.23 -3.47
CA LEU A 631 -1.73 4.51 -4.19
C LEU A 631 -1.64 4.33 -5.71
N TYR A 632 -1.18 3.17 -6.18
CA TYR A 632 -1.26 2.77 -7.59
C TYR A 632 -2.66 2.97 -8.20
N TYR A 633 -3.74 2.68 -7.47
CA TYR A 633 -5.11 2.85 -7.97
C TYR A 633 -5.62 4.29 -7.91
N VAL A 634 -4.90 5.19 -7.22
CA VAL A 634 -5.16 6.64 -7.16
C VAL A 634 -4.55 7.35 -8.37
N TYR A 635 -3.30 7.03 -8.73
CA TYR A 635 -2.57 7.73 -9.79
C TYR A 635 -2.66 7.08 -11.19
N SER A 636 -3.20 5.86 -11.31
CA SER A 636 -3.33 5.14 -12.60
C SER A 636 -4.74 5.18 -13.19
N SER A 637 -4.84 5.16 -14.52
CA SER A 637 -6.09 5.16 -15.27
C SER A 637 -6.75 3.79 -15.36
N ILE A 638 -8.08 3.75 -15.34
CA ILE A 638 -8.89 2.54 -15.59
C ILE A 638 -8.63 2.01 -17.01
N ALA A 639 -8.42 0.69 -17.15
CA ALA A 639 -8.13 0.08 -18.44
C ALA A 639 -9.36 0.06 -19.37
N GLN A 640 -9.23 0.66 -20.56
CA GLN A 640 -10.29 0.79 -21.58
C GLN A 640 -11.60 1.43 -21.06
N ASP A 641 -11.52 2.23 -19.99
CA ASP A 641 -12.68 2.78 -19.27
C ASP A 641 -13.70 1.73 -18.78
N VAL A 642 -13.26 0.48 -18.57
CA VAL A 642 -14.11 -0.62 -18.05
C VAL A 642 -13.99 -0.72 -16.53
N TYR A 643 -15.02 -0.27 -15.83
CA TYR A 643 -15.09 -0.28 -14.36
C TYR A 643 -15.54 -1.66 -13.88
N HIS A 644 -14.64 -2.41 -13.25
CA HIS A 644 -14.88 -3.78 -12.83
C HIS A 644 -15.65 -3.86 -11.51
N VAL A 645 -16.52 -4.86 -11.38
CA VAL A 645 -17.30 -5.15 -10.17
C VAL A 645 -17.05 -6.57 -9.66
N SER A 646 -17.02 -6.74 -8.34
CA SER A 646 -16.83 -8.04 -7.69
C SER A 646 -17.55 -8.11 -6.35
N ASN A 647 -17.73 -9.30 -5.79
CA ASN A 647 -18.38 -9.44 -4.49
C ASN A 647 -17.40 -9.08 -3.35
N SER A 648 -17.93 -8.70 -2.18
CA SER A 648 -17.14 -8.49 -0.96
C SER A 648 -16.44 -9.75 -0.44
N ASP A 649 -16.90 -10.95 -0.82
CA ASP A 649 -16.32 -12.25 -0.50
C ASP A 649 -15.47 -12.86 -1.64
N SER A 650 -15.14 -12.08 -2.67
CA SER A 650 -14.29 -12.50 -3.79
C SER A 650 -12.81 -12.11 -3.59
N ASN A 651 -11.91 -12.60 -4.45
CA ASN A 651 -10.51 -12.19 -4.48
C ASN A 651 -10.11 -11.79 -5.92
N PRO A 652 -9.75 -10.51 -6.19
CA PRO A 652 -9.88 -9.36 -5.29
C PRO A 652 -11.35 -9.14 -4.89
N ASN A 653 -11.56 -8.57 -3.70
CA ASN A 653 -12.88 -8.21 -3.19
C ASN A 653 -13.37 -6.91 -3.83
N GLY A 654 -14.68 -6.79 -4.02
CA GLY A 654 -15.31 -5.53 -4.38
C GLY A 654 -15.35 -4.56 -3.21
N ASN A 655 -15.08 -3.28 -3.46
CA ASN A 655 -15.20 -2.21 -2.48
C ASN A 655 -15.67 -0.91 -3.16
N ASP A 656 -16.78 -0.33 -2.71
CA ASP A 656 -17.32 0.93 -3.25
C ASP A 656 -16.60 2.15 -2.64
N ASN A 657 -15.46 2.50 -3.23
CA ASN A 657 -14.65 3.66 -2.90
C ASN A 657 -14.27 4.45 -4.16
N ARG A 658 -13.86 5.71 -4.00
CA ARG A 658 -13.56 6.67 -5.08
C ARG A 658 -12.50 6.20 -6.10
N PHE A 659 -11.75 5.14 -5.80
CA PHE A 659 -10.68 4.59 -6.64
C PHE A 659 -11.01 3.20 -7.19
N CYS A 660 -12.24 2.71 -7.00
CA CYS A 660 -12.67 1.40 -7.48
C CYS A 660 -12.94 1.36 -9.00
N GLY A 661 -12.82 0.17 -9.57
CA GLY A 661 -13.09 -0.12 -10.98
C GLY A 661 -11.92 -0.75 -11.72
N HIS A 662 -10.71 -0.71 -11.15
CA HIS A 662 -9.57 -1.48 -11.67
C HIS A 662 -9.85 -2.98 -11.57
N PHE A 663 -9.33 -3.80 -12.49
CA PHE A 663 -9.51 -5.27 -12.42
C PHE A 663 -9.04 -5.85 -11.07
N ASN A 664 -7.97 -5.30 -10.48
CA ASN A 664 -7.42 -5.71 -9.19
C ASN A 664 -7.94 -4.89 -7.98
N TRP A 665 -8.76 -3.86 -8.21
CA TRP A 665 -9.44 -3.07 -7.17
C TRP A 665 -10.88 -2.73 -7.63
N PRO A 666 -11.75 -3.74 -7.77
CA PRO A 666 -13.09 -3.58 -8.34
C PRO A 666 -14.05 -2.91 -7.36
N CYS A 667 -15.11 -2.30 -7.89
CA CYS A 667 -16.24 -1.82 -7.09
C CYS A 667 -17.04 -3.00 -6.51
N LEU A 668 -17.81 -2.76 -5.46
CA LEU A 668 -18.70 -3.72 -4.82
C LEU A 668 -20.07 -3.80 -5.50
N THR A 669 -20.64 -2.66 -5.93
CA THR A 669 -21.95 -2.62 -6.60
C THR A 669 -21.86 -2.15 -8.05
N ILE A 670 -22.77 -2.65 -8.89
CA ILE A 670 -22.93 -2.15 -10.26
C ILE A 670 -23.43 -0.69 -10.26
N GLY A 671 -24.29 -0.30 -9.31
CA GLY A 671 -24.76 1.09 -9.18
C GLY A 671 -23.61 2.08 -8.91
N TYR A 672 -22.70 1.74 -7.99
CA TYR A 672 -21.52 2.56 -7.74
C TYR A 672 -20.51 2.50 -8.89
N GLY A 673 -20.31 1.33 -9.51
CA GLY A 673 -19.48 1.19 -10.72
C GLY A 673 -19.96 2.07 -11.88
N ILE A 674 -21.28 2.14 -12.11
CA ILE A 674 -21.90 3.08 -13.07
C ILE A 674 -21.54 4.52 -12.69
N THR A 675 -21.71 4.89 -11.42
CA THR A 675 -21.44 6.24 -10.91
C THR A 675 -19.96 6.64 -11.10
N GLN A 676 -19.01 5.72 -10.91
CA GLN A 676 -17.59 5.97 -11.19
C GLN A 676 -17.30 6.09 -12.70
N SER A 677 -17.98 5.28 -13.53
CA SER A 677 -17.81 5.33 -14.99
C SER A 677 -18.37 6.59 -15.66
N GLU A 678 -19.19 7.39 -14.96
CA GLU A 678 -19.64 8.71 -15.43
C GLU A 678 -18.52 9.76 -15.49
N ALA A 679 -17.34 9.46 -14.95
CA ALA A 679 -16.12 10.25 -15.19
C ALA A 679 -15.53 10.06 -16.60
N ALA A 680 -15.91 8.98 -17.30
CA ALA A 680 -15.50 8.67 -18.66
C ALA A 680 -16.59 9.05 -19.69
N SER A 681 -16.31 8.89 -20.99
CA SER A 681 -17.30 9.12 -22.05
C SER A 681 -18.20 7.91 -22.29
N ALA A 682 -19.50 8.12 -22.45
CA ALA A 682 -20.44 7.05 -22.80
C ALA A 682 -20.03 6.30 -24.09
N PRO A 683 -20.20 4.96 -24.17
CA PRO A 683 -20.93 4.10 -23.23
C PRO A 683 -20.21 3.89 -21.89
N TYR A 684 -20.98 3.92 -20.81
CA TYR A 684 -20.52 3.69 -19.45
C TYR A 684 -20.32 2.17 -19.24
N GLN A 685 -19.05 1.72 -19.23
CA GLN A 685 -18.69 0.31 -19.31
C GLN A 685 -18.45 -0.34 -17.93
N ILE A 686 -19.15 -1.45 -17.66
CA ILE A 686 -19.04 -2.23 -16.42
C ILE A 686 -18.53 -3.64 -16.71
N GLY A 687 -17.38 -4.00 -16.13
CA GLY A 687 -16.76 -5.31 -16.27
C GLY A 687 -17.17 -6.27 -15.15
N ILE A 688 -18.06 -7.23 -15.43
CA ILE A 688 -18.49 -8.22 -14.43
C ILE A 688 -17.34 -9.20 -14.17
N LYS A 689 -16.82 -9.28 -12.94
CA LYS A 689 -15.97 -10.42 -12.55
C LYS A 689 -16.85 -11.65 -12.33
N SER A 690 -16.55 -12.74 -13.04
CA SER A 690 -17.40 -13.94 -13.10
C SER A 690 -17.70 -14.52 -11.71
N GLY A 691 -18.98 -14.71 -11.40
CA GLY A 691 -19.49 -15.07 -10.07
C GLY A 691 -20.07 -13.90 -9.27
N TYR A 692 -20.13 -12.68 -9.84
CA TYR A 692 -20.80 -11.53 -9.24
C TYR A 692 -22.28 -11.83 -8.89
N LYS A 693 -22.76 -11.35 -7.74
CA LYS A 693 -24.10 -11.59 -7.22
C LYS A 693 -24.95 -10.32 -7.32
N LEU A 694 -25.90 -10.28 -8.24
CA LEU A 694 -26.90 -9.21 -8.29
C LEU A 694 -28.08 -9.59 -7.39
N ASN A 695 -28.32 -8.76 -6.36
CA ASN A 695 -29.37 -8.97 -5.36
C ASN A 695 -30.30 -7.76 -5.14
N GLU A 696 -30.06 -6.66 -5.87
CA GLU A 696 -30.73 -5.37 -5.75
C GLU A 696 -31.35 -4.90 -7.08
N LEU A 697 -32.26 -3.93 -6.99
CA LEU A 697 -32.83 -3.25 -8.15
C LEU A 697 -31.90 -2.12 -8.61
N ILE A 698 -31.48 -2.18 -9.88
CA ILE A 698 -30.72 -1.12 -10.55
C ILE A 698 -31.65 -0.40 -11.54
N THR A 699 -31.89 0.89 -11.31
CA THR A 699 -32.75 1.72 -12.16
C THR A 699 -31.91 2.51 -13.18
N ILE A 700 -32.42 2.63 -14.41
CA ILE A 700 -31.85 3.46 -15.49
C ILE A 700 -32.97 4.39 -15.99
N ASP A 701 -32.85 5.69 -15.69
CA ASP A 701 -33.92 6.68 -15.77
C ASP A 701 -33.55 7.99 -16.50
N GLN A 702 -32.50 7.97 -17.33
CA GLN A 702 -31.92 9.16 -17.96
C GLN A 702 -31.84 9.01 -19.49
N ASP A 703 -32.52 9.89 -20.22
CA ASP A 703 -32.50 9.91 -21.68
C ASP A 703 -31.06 10.02 -22.20
N LYS A 704 -30.70 9.15 -23.16
CA LYS A 704 -29.36 9.03 -23.78
C LYS A 704 -28.25 8.48 -22.86
N LYS A 705 -28.55 8.05 -21.63
CA LYS A 705 -27.60 7.27 -20.83
C LYS A 705 -27.43 5.89 -21.46
N ILE A 706 -26.21 5.55 -21.90
CA ILE A 706 -25.87 4.26 -22.49
C ILE A 706 -24.94 3.52 -21.53
N ILE A 707 -25.40 2.40 -20.97
CA ILE A 707 -24.64 1.55 -20.05
C ILE A 707 -24.34 0.23 -20.76
N GLN A 708 -23.07 -0.20 -20.75
CA GLN A 708 -22.62 -1.45 -21.34
C GLN A 708 -22.07 -2.37 -20.24
N ILE A 709 -22.82 -3.39 -19.89
CA ILE A 709 -22.41 -4.43 -18.94
C ILE A 709 -21.81 -5.58 -19.74
N LYS A 710 -20.53 -5.87 -19.49
CA LYS A 710 -19.73 -6.79 -20.29
C LYS A 710 -18.93 -7.77 -19.43
N ASN A 711 -18.41 -8.80 -20.07
CA ASN A 711 -17.44 -9.70 -19.45
C ASN A 711 -16.15 -8.97 -19.01
N SER A 712 -15.45 -9.54 -18.04
CA SER A 712 -14.24 -8.96 -17.47
C SER A 712 -13.11 -8.81 -18.51
N LEU A 713 -12.31 -7.75 -18.39
CA LEU A 713 -10.99 -7.71 -19.00
C LEU A 713 -10.06 -8.73 -18.31
N SER A 714 -8.89 -8.98 -18.92
CA SER A 714 -7.80 -9.73 -18.31
C SER A 714 -7.13 -8.92 -17.18
N SER A 715 -6.28 -9.57 -16.38
CA SER A 715 -5.49 -8.91 -15.34
C SER A 715 -4.47 -7.87 -15.85
N ILE A 716 -4.24 -7.83 -17.17
CA ILE A 716 -3.41 -6.82 -17.85
C ILE A 716 -4.24 -5.85 -18.71
N GLY A 717 -5.58 -5.86 -18.57
CA GLY A 717 -6.47 -4.89 -19.22
C GLY A 717 -6.83 -5.20 -20.67
N GLU A 718 -6.70 -6.45 -21.13
CA GLU A 718 -7.10 -6.87 -22.50
C GLU A 718 -8.53 -7.40 -22.55
N THR A 719 -9.19 -7.31 -23.72
CA THR A 719 -10.54 -7.85 -23.92
C THR A 719 -10.53 -9.39 -23.95
N THR A 720 -11.48 -10.03 -23.27
CA THR A 720 -11.60 -11.50 -23.26
C THR A 720 -12.82 -11.98 -24.05
N GLN A 721 -12.80 -13.26 -24.46
CA GLN A 721 -13.96 -13.92 -25.11
C GLN A 721 -14.78 -14.78 -24.12
N THR A 722 -14.28 -14.99 -22.91
CA THR A 722 -14.93 -15.80 -21.88
C THR A 722 -16.13 -15.05 -21.31
N GLN A 723 -17.32 -15.67 -21.29
CA GLN A 723 -18.49 -15.07 -20.63
C GLN A 723 -18.26 -14.89 -19.12
N SER A 724 -18.83 -13.84 -18.55
CA SER A 724 -18.88 -13.64 -17.10
C SER A 724 -20.21 -14.09 -16.52
N ILE A 725 -20.17 -14.93 -15.48
CA ILE A 725 -21.37 -15.36 -14.76
C ILE A 725 -21.87 -14.22 -13.86
N MET A 726 -23.14 -13.86 -14.01
CA MET A 726 -23.89 -13.01 -13.08
C MET A 726 -24.95 -13.87 -12.38
N ASN A 727 -24.82 -14.02 -11.07
CA ASN A 727 -25.73 -14.78 -10.23
C ASN A 727 -26.88 -13.89 -9.77
N ILE A 728 -28.12 -14.27 -10.09
CA ILE A 728 -29.34 -13.51 -9.78
C ILE A 728 -30.04 -14.12 -8.58
N GLN A 729 -30.27 -13.32 -7.54
CA GLN A 729 -30.87 -13.75 -6.27
C GLN A 729 -31.67 -12.60 -5.65
N GLY A 730 -32.51 -12.85 -4.63
CA GLY A 730 -33.19 -11.79 -3.88
C GLY A 730 -34.02 -10.85 -4.77
N ALA A 731 -33.72 -9.55 -4.80
CA ALA A 731 -34.39 -8.55 -5.63
C ALA A 731 -33.59 -8.13 -6.89
N GLY A 732 -32.63 -8.96 -7.32
CA GLY A 732 -31.67 -8.63 -8.38
C GLY A 732 -32.26 -8.43 -9.78
N LYS A 733 -32.43 -7.18 -10.23
CA LYS A 733 -32.89 -6.86 -11.60
C LYS A 733 -32.50 -5.46 -12.07
N PHE A 734 -32.58 -5.24 -13.38
CA PHE A 734 -32.48 -3.95 -14.05
C PHE A 734 -33.88 -3.45 -14.42
N SER A 735 -34.15 -2.16 -14.19
CA SER A 735 -35.41 -1.51 -14.58
C SER A 735 -35.12 -0.22 -15.34
N ILE A 736 -35.54 -0.16 -16.59
CA ILE A 736 -35.21 0.90 -17.55
C ILE A 736 -36.47 1.71 -17.81
N THR A 737 -36.55 2.88 -17.17
CA THR A 737 -37.60 3.89 -17.40
C THR A 737 -37.17 4.90 -18.46
N SER A 738 -35.88 5.11 -18.67
CA SER A 738 -35.33 5.80 -19.85
C SER A 738 -33.83 5.51 -20.02
N GLY A 739 -33.38 5.31 -21.26
CA GLY A 739 -31.98 5.11 -21.60
C GLY A 739 -31.72 3.77 -22.30
N THR A 740 -30.45 3.40 -22.41
CA THR A 740 -30.01 2.17 -23.09
C THR A 740 -29.17 1.30 -22.16
N ILE A 741 -29.54 0.03 -22.03
CA ILE A 741 -28.70 -1.01 -21.45
C ILE A 741 -28.23 -1.97 -22.55
N GLN A 742 -26.94 -2.31 -22.53
CA GLN A 742 -26.33 -3.30 -23.41
C GLN A 742 -25.69 -4.37 -22.53
N LEU A 743 -26.02 -5.64 -22.72
CA LEU A 743 -25.43 -6.76 -21.99
C LEU A 743 -24.73 -7.71 -22.96
N ASP A 744 -23.41 -7.76 -22.87
CA ASP A 744 -22.54 -8.49 -23.78
C ASP A 744 -21.78 -9.59 -23.05
N LYS A 745 -21.91 -10.85 -23.50
CA LYS A 745 -21.15 -12.00 -22.97
C LYS A 745 -21.37 -12.25 -21.47
N ILE A 746 -22.61 -12.12 -21.02
CA ILE A 746 -23.03 -12.43 -19.65
C ILE A 746 -23.73 -13.81 -19.62
N THR A 747 -23.35 -14.64 -18.67
CA THR A 747 -24.09 -15.86 -18.30
C THR A 747 -24.99 -15.53 -17.12
N PHE A 748 -26.28 -15.33 -17.36
CA PHE A 748 -27.29 -15.10 -16.34
C PHE A 748 -27.62 -16.42 -15.63
N SER A 749 -27.20 -16.54 -14.36
CA SER A 749 -27.40 -17.73 -13.53
C SER A 749 -28.44 -17.43 -12.45
N ILE A 750 -29.66 -17.92 -12.61
CA ILE A 750 -30.81 -17.52 -11.78
C ILE A 750 -31.01 -18.49 -10.61
N ASN A 751 -31.25 -17.97 -9.41
CA ASN A 751 -31.51 -18.76 -8.21
C ASN A 751 -33.03 -18.89 -7.96
N GLU A 752 -33.48 -20.04 -7.45
CA GLU A 752 -34.87 -20.29 -7.03
C GLU A 752 -35.40 -19.24 -6.02
N ASN A 753 -34.53 -18.66 -5.19
CA ASN A 753 -34.84 -17.65 -4.17
C ASN A 753 -34.82 -16.21 -4.74
N ALA A 754 -34.82 -16.04 -6.07
CA ALA A 754 -35.01 -14.74 -6.71
C ALA A 754 -36.51 -14.38 -6.75
N THR A 755 -36.83 -13.12 -6.42
CA THR A 755 -38.21 -12.63 -6.23
C THR A 755 -38.98 -12.56 -7.54
N ALA A 756 -39.97 -13.44 -7.72
CA ALA A 756 -40.76 -13.64 -8.94
C ALA A 756 -41.03 -12.37 -9.78
N GLY A 757 -40.54 -12.36 -11.03
CA GLY A 757 -40.50 -11.14 -11.85
C GLY A 757 -39.70 -11.35 -13.15
N TYR A 758 -39.07 -10.27 -13.63
CA TYR A 758 -38.18 -10.27 -14.79
C TYR A 758 -36.85 -9.58 -14.46
N MET A 759 -35.76 -10.05 -15.08
CA MET A 759 -34.41 -9.54 -14.82
C MET A 759 -34.12 -8.21 -15.49
N ILE A 760 -34.80 -7.92 -16.60
CA ILE A 760 -34.67 -6.67 -17.34
C ILE A 760 -36.07 -6.19 -17.70
N GLU A 761 -36.53 -5.15 -17.03
CA GLU A 761 -37.83 -4.54 -17.22
C GLU A 761 -37.67 -3.23 -18.01
N GLY A 762 -38.22 -3.14 -19.22
CA GLY A 762 -38.26 -1.88 -19.98
C GLY A 762 -39.65 -1.27 -19.93
N ILE A 763 -39.77 -0.05 -19.38
CA ILE A 763 -41.05 0.49 -18.90
C ILE A 763 -41.67 1.55 -19.83
N THR A 764 -40.87 2.32 -20.57
CA THR A 764 -41.34 3.44 -21.41
C THR A 764 -40.78 3.40 -22.83
N GLU A 765 -41.32 4.23 -23.72
CA GLU A 765 -40.85 4.38 -25.10
C GLU A 765 -39.35 4.75 -25.21
N SER A 766 -38.77 5.41 -24.19
CA SER A 766 -37.34 5.74 -24.11
C SER A 766 -36.45 4.56 -23.68
N ALA A 767 -37.01 3.39 -23.34
CA ALA A 767 -36.24 2.22 -22.94
C ALA A 767 -35.67 1.45 -24.15
N ILE A 768 -34.38 1.17 -24.14
CA ILE A 768 -33.70 0.36 -25.15
C ILE A 768 -32.89 -0.74 -24.45
N ILE A 769 -33.17 -2.00 -24.78
CA ILE A 769 -32.47 -3.17 -24.25
C ILE A 769 -31.75 -3.88 -25.39
N ASN A 770 -30.43 -4.05 -25.28
CA ASN A 770 -29.62 -4.83 -26.22
C ASN A 770 -28.96 -6.01 -25.49
N ILE A 771 -29.07 -7.22 -26.02
CA ILE A 771 -28.44 -8.45 -25.50
C ILE A 771 -27.59 -9.07 -26.62
N ASN A 772 -26.30 -9.30 -26.39
CA ASN A 772 -25.40 -9.95 -27.35
C ASN A 772 -24.57 -11.06 -26.70
N ASP A 773 -24.43 -12.19 -27.39
CA ASP A 773 -23.55 -13.31 -27.00
C ASP A 773 -23.78 -13.83 -25.55
N CYS A 774 -25.01 -13.74 -25.04
CA CYS A 774 -25.36 -14.06 -23.65
C CYS A 774 -25.92 -15.48 -23.49
N GLN A 775 -25.94 -15.99 -22.26
CA GLN A 775 -26.56 -17.27 -21.90
C GLN A 775 -27.49 -17.08 -20.69
N MET A 776 -28.65 -17.74 -20.65
CA MET A 776 -29.52 -17.86 -19.48
C MET A 776 -29.55 -19.32 -19.01
N LYS A 777 -29.44 -19.52 -17.68
CA LYS A 777 -29.49 -20.84 -17.04
C LYS A 777 -30.00 -20.78 -15.60
N MET A 778 -30.37 -21.93 -15.04
CA MET A 778 -30.56 -22.10 -13.60
C MET A 778 -29.21 -22.19 -12.87
N THR A 779 -29.17 -21.78 -11.60
CA THR A 779 -27.95 -21.85 -10.76
C THR A 779 -27.67 -23.28 -10.28
N VAL A 780 -28.71 -24.11 -10.16
CA VAL A 780 -28.60 -25.53 -9.86
C VAL A 780 -29.40 -26.30 -10.90
N ASP A 781 -28.81 -27.35 -11.44
CA ASP A 781 -29.48 -28.34 -12.28
C ASP A 781 -29.73 -29.59 -11.42
N SER A 782 -30.93 -29.67 -10.84
CA SER A 782 -31.33 -30.76 -9.94
C SER A 782 -32.85 -30.93 -9.91
N GLU A 783 -33.30 -32.17 -9.71
CA GLU A 783 -34.72 -32.51 -9.61
C GLU A 783 -35.47 -31.65 -8.57
N GLY A 784 -36.57 -31.03 -9.00
CA GLY A 784 -37.38 -30.12 -8.17
C GLY A 784 -36.95 -28.65 -8.19
N TYR A 785 -35.78 -28.31 -8.74
CA TYR A 785 -35.36 -26.90 -8.89
C TYR A 785 -36.18 -26.20 -9.98
N SER A 786 -36.61 -24.97 -9.72
CA SER A 786 -37.28 -24.13 -10.72
C SER A 786 -37.12 -22.64 -10.37
N ILE A 787 -37.29 -21.77 -11.37
CA ILE A 787 -37.18 -20.32 -11.22
C ILE A 787 -38.52 -19.64 -11.50
N SER A 788 -38.87 -18.60 -10.75
CA SER A 788 -40.08 -17.78 -10.98
C SER A 788 -39.76 -16.49 -11.76
N TYR A 789 -38.66 -16.52 -12.52
CA TYR A 789 -37.97 -15.35 -13.04
C TYR A 789 -37.78 -15.46 -14.57
N GLY A 790 -38.39 -14.55 -15.32
CA GLY A 790 -38.13 -14.39 -16.75
C GLY A 790 -36.88 -13.53 -17.02
N LEU A 791 -36.39 -13.52 -18.26
CA LEU A 791 -35.23 -12.71 -18.63
C LEU A 791 -35.65 -11.25 -18.89
N ILE A 792 -36.62 -11.02 -19.78
CA ILE A 792 -37.05 -9.67 -20.19
C ILE A 792 -38.57 -9.54 -20.16
N GLU A 793 -39.06 -8.45 -19.58
CA GLU A 793 -40.41 -7.91 -19.82
C GLU A 793 -40.32 -6.49 -20.37
N LEU A 794 -40.68 -6.33 -21.63
CA LEU A 794 -40.73 -5.02 -22.29
C LEU A 794 -42.19 -4.55 -22.32
N SER A 795 -42.51 -3.56 -21.48
CA SER A 795 -43.83 -2.93 -21.44
C SER A 795 -43.99 -1.84 -22.50
N SER A 796 -42.89 -1.15 -22.80
CA SER A 796 -42.77 -0.19 -23.91
C SER A 796 -41.28 0.00 -24.23
N GLY A 797 -40.97 0.61 -25.39
CA GLY A 797 -39.61 0.83 -25.87
C GLY A 797 -39.19 -0.12 -26.99
N ASN A 798 -37.89 -0.47 -27.02
CA ASN A 798 -37.28 -1.31 -28.06
C ASN A 798 -36.38 -2.41 -27.47
N LEU A 799 -36.33 -3.58 -28.11
CA LEU A 799 -35.51 -4.72 -27.71
C LEU A 799 -34.75 -5.33 -28.90
N ILE A 800 -33.45 -5.54 -28.72
CA ILE A 800 -32.60 -6.33 -29.61
C ILE A 800 -31.99 -7.48 -28.81
N VAL A 801 -32.24 -8.72 -29.22
CA VAL A 801 -31.59 -9.93 -28.69
C VAL A 801 -30.87 -10.62 -29.83
N ASN A 802 -29.57 -10.80 -29.71
CA ASN A 802 -28.73 -11.46 -30.70
C ASN A 802 -27.85 -12.52 -30.04
N ASN A 803 -27.84 -13.75 -30.57
CA ASN A 803 -27.01 -14.85 -30.07
C ASN A 803 -27.20 -15.11 -28.56
N LEU A 804 -28.46 -15.23 -28.13
CA LEU A 804 -28.83 -15.65 -26.78
C LEU A 804 -29.04 -17.18 -26.75
N GLU A 805 -28.31 -17.88 -25.88
CA GLU A 805 -28.60 -19.27 -25.52
C GLU A 805 -29.49 -19.32 -24.27
N VAL A 806 -30.58 -20.09 -24.31
CA VAL A 806 -31.43 -20.41 -23.17
C VAL A 806 -31.59 -21.93 -23.14
N LYS A 807 -31.00 -22.59 -22.13
CA LYS A 807 -30.86 -24.05 -22.14
C LYS A 807 -31.05 -24.68 -20.77
N ASP A 808 -31.81 -25.78 -20.73
CA ASP A 808 -32.07 -26.62 -19.55
C ASP A 808 -32.63 -25.80 -18.36
N ILE A 809 -33.85 -25.29 -18.51
CA ILE A 809 -34.52 -24.41 -17.53
C ILE A 809 -35.91 -24.94 -17.17
N ILE A 810 -36.31 -24.80 -15.90
CA ILE A 810 -37.67 -25.00 -15.42
C ILE A 810 -38.21 -23.67 -14.88
N ILE A 811 -39.23 -23.09 -15.50
CA ILE A 811 -39.73 -21.73 -15.21
C ILE A 811 -41.22 -21.69 -14.82
N SER A 812 -41.53 -21.10 -13.66
CA SER A 812 -42.91 -20.98 -13.13
C SER A 812 -43.57 -19.69 -13.59
N ASP A 813 -44.76 -19.81 -14.17
CA ASP A 813 -45.75 -18.74 -14.42
C ASP A 813 -45.27 -17.54 -15.26
N ARG A 814 -44.08 -17.63 -15.85
CA ARG A 814 -43.39 -16.57 -16.58
C ARG A 814 -42.85 -17.08 -17.90
N SER A 815 -42.78 -16.17 -18.86
CA SER A 815 -42.17 -16.39 -20.17
C SER A 815 -40.69 -15.97 -20.10
N VAL A 816 -39.85 -16.41 -21.04
CA VAL A 816 -38.43 -16.00 -21.04
C VAL A 816 -38.29 -14.58 -21.57
N ILE A 817 -38.98 -14.27 -22.66
CA ILE A 817 -39.15 -12.91 -23.19
C ILE A 817 -40.64 -12.61 -23.28
N LYS A 818 -41.07 -11.53 -22.64
CA LYS A 818 -42.45 -11.02 -22.70
C LYS A 818 -42.47 -9.60 -23.27
N VAL A 819 -43.40 -9.34 -24.17
CA VAL A 819 -43.57 -8.09 -24.91
C VAL A 819 -45.03 -7.64 -24.76
N ASN A 820 -45.26 -6.47 -24.18
CA ASN A 820 -46.62 -5.92 -24.00
C ASN A 820 -46.94 -4.88 -25.10
N GLU A 821 -48.24 -4.59 -25.26
CA GLU A 821 -48.84 -3.73 -26.30
C GLU A 821 -48.09 -2.42 -26.65
N GLY A 822 -47.49 -1.74 -25.67
CA GLY A 822 -46.84 -0.43 -25.84
C GLY A 822 -45.46 -0.42 -26.51
N VAL A 823 -45.04 -1.52 -27.13
CA VAL A 823 -43.70 -1.72 -27.70
C VAL A 823 -43.63 -1.33 -29.17
N ALA A 824 -42.55 -0.66 -29.59
CA ALA A 824 -42.38 -0.18 -30.96
C ALA A 824 -41.71 -1.21 -31.88
N GLN A 825 -40.54 -1.73 -31.49
CA GLN A 825 -39.78 -2.69 -32.30
C GLN A 825 -39.04 -3.72 -31.43
N VAL A 826 -39.16 -4.99 -31.79
CA VAL A 826 -38.39 -6.11 -31.22
C VAL A 826 -37.70 -6.88 -32.32
N SER A 827 -36.43 -7.22 -32.11
CA SER A 827 -35.67 -8.14 -32.96
C SER A 827 -35.00 -9.23 -32.12
N VAL A 828 -35.27 -10.49 -32.46
CA VAL A 828 -34.64 -11.67 -31.85
C VAL A 828 -33.93 -12.45 -32.95
N MET A 829 -32.60 -12.59 -32.87
CA MET A 829 -31.77 -13.09 -33.96
C MET A 829 -30.76 -14.13 -33.46
N ASN A 830 -30.53 -15.19 -34.24
CA ASN A 830 -29.50 -16.20 -33.96
C ASN A 830 -29.60 -16.87 -32.57
N CYS A 831 -30.79 -16.90 -31.96
CA CYS A 831 -30.99 -17.39 -30.60
C CYS A 831 -31.24 -18.91 -30.57
N SER A 832 -30.87 -19.57 -29.47
CA SER A 832 -31.08 -21.01 -29.26
C SER A 832 -31.84 -21.24 -27.96
N LEU A 833 -33.11 -21.65 -28.06
CA LEU A 833 -34.01 -21.91 -26.94
C LEU A 833 -34.29 -23.41 -26.86
N LYS A 834 -33.62 -24.12 -25.94
CA LYS A 834 -33.68 -25.59 -25.85
C LYS A 834 -34.00 -26.10 -24.44
N ASN A 835 -34.94 -27.04 -24.35
CA ASN A 835 -35.30 -27.74 -23.12
C ASN A 835 -35.67 -26.77 -21.98
N ILE A 836 -36.79 -26.08 -22.15
CA ILE A 836 -37.31 -25.05 -21.27
C ILE A 836 -38.73 -25.47 -20.86
N SER A 837 -38.84 -26.16 -19.73
CA SER A 837 -40.12 -26.60 -19.18
C SER A 837 -40.80 -25.44 -18.46
N LYS A 838 -42.01 -25.07 -18.87
CA LYS A 838 -42.87 -24.19 -18.07
C LYS A 838 -43.56 -24.99 -16.97
N ILE A 839 -43.93 -24.33 -15.87
CA ILE A 839 -44.80 -24.86 -14.80
C ILE A 839 -45.74 -23.74 -14.34
N GLY A 840 -46.82 -24.09 -13.59
CA GLY A 840 -47.76 -23.12 -13.01
C GLY A 840 -49.13 -23.09 -13.69
N GLU A 841 -49.84 -21.96 -13.62
CA GLU A 841 -51.17 -21.76 -14.23
C GLU A 841 -51.16 -20.93 -15.52
N ASN A 842 -50.09 -20.16 -15.78
CA ASN A 842 -49.99 -19.28 -16.96
C ASN A 842 -49.49 -20.01 -18.23
N ASN A 843 -50.40 -20.33 -19.16
CA ASN A 843 -50.12 -21.03 -20.42
C ASN A 843 -49.56 -20.14 -21.56
N GLY A 844 -48.98 -18.96 -21.26
CA GLY A 844 -48.28 -18.14 -22.26
C GLY A 844 -47.03 -18.85 -22.83
N GLY A 845 -46.49 -18.37 -23.93
CA GLY A 845 -45.36 -19.03 -24.62
C GLY A 845 -43.99 -18.92 -23.92
N ILE A 846 -42.92 -19.35 -24.58
CA ILE A 846 -41.55 -19.05 -24.14
C ILE A 846 -41.18 -17.62 -24.54
N ILE A 847 -41.55 -17.24 -25.77
CA ILE A 847 -41.67 -15.85 -26.21
C ILE A 847 -43.16 -15.51 -26.26
N GLU A 848 -43.54 -14.40 -25.65
CA GLU A 848 -44.94 -14.00 -25.43
C GLU A 848 -45.19 -12.55 -25.88
N LEU A 849 -46.16 -12.34 -26.77
CA LEU A 849 -46.65 -11.03 -27.21
C LEU A 849 -48.05 -10.84 -26.62
N SER A 850 -48.16 -10.23 -25.45
CA SER A 850 -49.38 -10.21 -24.65
C SER A 850 -50.09 -8.85 -24.64
N LYS A 851 -51.42 -8.89 -24.62
CA LYS A 851 -52.27 -7.71 -24.49
C LYS A 851 -52.39 -7.23 -23.04
N ASN A 852 -52.30 -5.92 -22.80
CA ASN A 852 -52.52 -5.34 -21.48
C ASN A 852 -54.02 -5.16 -21.21
N ILE A 853 -54.53 -5.78 -20.14
CA ILE A 853 -55.94 -5.63 -19.71
C ILE A 853 -56.10 -4.29 -18.96
N GLY A 854 -56.12 -3.18 -19.71
CA GLY A 854 -56.34 -1.83 -19.15
C GLY A 854 -56.16 -0.66 -20.11
N THR A 855 -55.44 -0.84 -21.21
CA THR A 855 -55.26 0.15 -22.29
C THR A 855 -56.41 0.10 -23.30
N SER A 856 -56.74 1.24 -23.93
CA SER A 856 -57.80 1.29 -24.94
C SER A 856 -57.54 2.29 -26.07
N ASN A 857 -57.67 1.79 -27.30
CA ASN A 857 -57.97 2.50 -28.54
C ASN A 857 -56.96 3.54 -29.08
N GLU A 858 -55.72 3.13 -29.38
CA GLU A 858 -54.93 3.72 -30.50
C GLU A 858 -54.21 2.63 -31.30
N GLU A 859 -53.81 2.92 -32.56
CA GLU A 859 -53.14 1.96 -33.47
C GLU A 859 -51.66 1.69 -33.10
N GLN A 860 -51.39 1.13 -31.91
CA GLN A 860 -50.02 0.75 -31.55
C GLN A 860 -49.56 -0.50 -32.32
N LYS A 861 -48.65 -0.28 -33.26
CA LYS A 861 -48.06 -1.32 -34.11
C LYS A 861 -46.86 -1.94 -33.37
N MET A 862 -47.12 -2.90 -32.50
CA MET A 862 -46.07 -3.78 -31.97
C MET A 862 -45.49 -4.61 -33.13
N ASN A 863 -44.23 -4.38 -33.50
CA ASN A 863 -43.55 -5.11 -34.57
C ASN A 863 -42.46 -6.01 -33.97
N VAL A 864 -42.68 -7.32 -33.98
CA VAL A 864 -41.70 -8.32 -33.52
C VAL A 864 -41.18 -9.12 -34.71
N ARG A 865 -39.85 -9.22 -34.82
CA ARG A 865 -39.17 -9.97 -35.89
C ARG A 865 -38.20 -10.98 -35.29
N ILE A 866 -38.42 -12.26 -35.56
CA ILE A 866 -37.63 -13.39 -35.06
C ILE A 866 -36.94 -14.06 -36.25
N GLU A 867 -35.62 -14.03 -36.27
CA GLU A 867 -34.81 -14.55 -37.38
C GLU A 867 -33.78 -15.57 -36.92
N THR A 868 -33.44 -16.52 -37.79
CA THR A 868 -32.28 -17.45 -37.68
C THR A 868 -32.16 -18.17 -36.33
N SER A 869 -33.27 -18.35 -35.61
CA SER A 869 -33.31 -18.85 -34.23
C SER A 869 -33.91 -20.26 -34.16
N SER A 870 -33.45 -21.06 -33.20
CA SER A 870 -33.86 -22.45 -33.00
C SER A 870 -34.62 -22.65 -31.69
N PHE A 871 -35.65 -23.51 -31.74
CA PHE A 871 -36.57 -23.81 -30.64
C PHE A 871 -36.73 -25.33 -30.52
N ILE A 872 -36.31 -25.96 -29.42
CA ILE A 872 -36.32 -27.43 -29.26
C ILE A 872 -36.79 -27.81 -27.85
N GLN A 873 -37.74 -28.74 -27.73
CA GLN A 873 -38.25 -29.20 -26.42
C GLN A 873 -38.25 -30.73 -26.36
N PRO A 874 -37.14 -31.36 -25.95
CA PRO A 874 -37.02 -32.82 -25.97
C PRO A 874 -38.11 -33.51 -25.13
N ILE A 875 -38.56 -34.68 -25.59
CA ILE A 875 -39.47 -35.54 -24.83
C ILE A 875 -38.73 -36.05 -23.57
N SER A 876 -39.19 -35.64 -22.38
CA SER A 876 -38.57 -36.07 -21.12
C SER A 876 -38.72 -37.57 -20.91
N THR A 877 -37.64 -38.22 -20.47
CA THR A 877 -37.64 -39.63 -20.06
C THR A 877 -38.12 -39.85 -18.62
N SER A 878 -38.34 -38.80 -17.82
CA SER A 878 -38.90 -38.90 -16.46
C SER A 878 -40.43 -38.75 -16.49
N SER A 879 -41.14 -39.79 -16.03
CA SER A 879 -42.60 -39.89 -16.10
C SER A 879 -43.33 -39.11 -15.01
N SER A 880 -42.89 -37.89 -14.70
CA SER A 880 -43.45 -37.02 -13.66
C SER A 880 -43.24 -35.56 -14.03
N ASN A 881 -44.34 -34.80 -14.10
CA ASN A 881 -44.41 -33.38 -14.42
C ASN A 881 -44.14 -32.99 -15.89
N ILE A 882 -44.94 -33.51 -16.82
CA ILE A 882 -45.40 -32.66 -17.92
C ILE A 882 -46.39 -31.67 -17.29
N ALA A 883 -45.88 -30.51 -16.88
CA ALA A 883 -46.66 -29.46 -16.25
C ALA A 883 -47.01 -28.40 -17.30
N THR A 884 -48.31 -28.18 -17.47
CA THR A 884 -48.94 -27.31 -18.48
C THR A 884 -48.56 -27.56 -19.94
N SER A 885 -49.45 -27.10 -20.83
CA SER A 885 -49.33 -27.16 -22.29
C SER A 885 -48.98 -25.74 -22.74
N SER A 886 -47.89 -25.58 -23.49
CA SER A 886 -47.32 -24.27 -23.82
C SER A 886 -46.65 -24.25 -25.19
N PRO A 887 -46.96 -23.26 -26.07
CA PRO A 887 -46.24 -23.09 -27.32
C PRO A 887 -44.81 -22.54 -27.08
N PHE A 888 -43.94 -22.62 -28.10
CA PHE A 888 -42.69 -21.85 -28.08
C PHE A 888 -42.97 -20.35 -28.20
N ILE A 889 -43.92 -19.97 -29.04
CA ILE A 889 -44.31 -18.57 -29.29
C ILE A 889 -45.83 -18.44 -29.12
N HIS A 890 -46.26 -17.50 -28.27
CA HIS A 890 -47.66 -17.12 -28.10
C HIS A 890 -47.87 -15.65 -28.47
N VAL A 891 -48.92 -15.35 -29.23
CA VAL A 891 -49.24 -13.99 -29.68
C VAL A 891 -50.71 -13.69 -29.46
N SER A 892 -51.02 -12.84 -28.48
CA SER A 892 -52.34 -12.26 -28.29
C SER A 892 -52.59 -11.07 -29.22
N ILE A 893 -51.55 -10.30 -29.56
CA ILE A 893 -51.70 -8.99 -30.21
C ILE A 893 -50.48 -8.60 -31.06
N GLY A 894 -50.67 -7.71 -32.04
CA GLY A 894 -49.57 -6.99 -32.73
C GLY A 894 -49.26 -7.50 -34.13
N GLN A 895 -47.98 -7.49 -34.50
CA GLN A 895 -47.43 -8.03 -35.77
C GLN A 895 -46.20 -8.89 -35.49
N LEU A 896 -46.17 -10.09 -36.06
CA LEU A 896 -45.06 -11.03 -35.94
C LEU A 896 -44.52 -11.44 -37.31
N GLU A 897 -43.21 -11.32 -37.50
CA GLU A 897 -42.45 -11.87 -38.61
C GLU A 897 -41.47 -12.94 -38.11
N ILE A 898 -41.57 -14.16 -38.62
CA ILE A 898 -40.62 -15.26 -38.42
C ILE A 898 -39.94 -15.54 -39.75
N ASN A 899 -38.60 -15.57 -39.78
CA ASN A 899 -37.82 -15.81 -41.00
C ASN A 899 -36.63 -16.73 -40.74
N SER A 900 -36.54 -17.82 -41.52
CA SER A 900 -35.37 -18.72 -41.52
C SER A 900 -35.05 -19.35 -40.15
N CYS A 901 -36.08 -19.62 -39.34
CA CYS A 901 -35.97 -20.24 -38.02
C CYS A 901 -36.15 -21.78 -38.07
N SER A 902 -35.90 -22.47 -36.96
CA SER A 902 -36.22 -23.90 -36.80
C SER A 902 -36.98 -24.21 -35.51
N PHE A 903 -38.03 -25.04 -35.63
CA PHE A 903 -38.83 -25.55 -34.52
C PHE A 903 -38.76 -27.08 -34.50
N GLY A 904 -38.23 -27.65 -33.42
CA GLY A 904 -37.86 -29.06 -33.32
C GLY A 904 -36.55 -29.39 -34.06
N SER A 905 -36.27 -30.68 -34.28
CA SER A 905 -34.98 -31.13 -34.84
C SER A 905 -35.07 -32.49 -35.54
N ASP A 906 -34.06 -32.82 -36.35
CA ASP A 906 -33.90 -34.16 -36.92
C ASP A 906 -33.35 -35.20 -35.93
N ASP A 907 -32.68 -34.78 -34.85
CA ASP A 907 -32.10 -35.70 -33.87
C ASP A 907 -33.16 -36.21 -32.88
N GLU A 908 -33.91 -35.31 -32.25
CA GLU A 908 -34.90 -35.59 -31.21
C GLU A 908 -36.28 -34.98 -31.52
N SER A 909 -37.34 -35.74 -31.24
CA SER A 909 -38.71 -35.23 -31.31
C SER A 909 -38.99 -34.25 -30.17
N SER A 910 -39.87 -33.28 -30.42
CA SER A 910 -40.32 -32.34 -29.41
C SER A 910 -41.82 -32.47 -29.12
N ASP A 911 -42.18 -32.36 -27.85
CA ASP A 911 -43.56 -32.35 -27.37
C ASP A 911 -43.75 -31.21 -26.36
N LEU A 912 -44.83 -30.45 -26.55
CA LEU A 912 -45.17 -29.20 -25.89
C LEU A 912 -46.57 -29.26 -25.25
N GLY A 913 -47.36 -30.30 -25.57
CA GLY A 913 -48.80 -30.34 -25.33
C GLY A 913 -49.63 -29.29 -26.11
N ALA A 914 -49.00 -28.43 -26.91
CA ALA A 914 -49.60 -27.36 -27.71
C ALA A 914 -48.87 -27.21 -29.05
N HIS A 915 -49.54 -26.64 -30.05
CA HIS A 915 -48.91 -26.24 -31.32
C HIS A 915 -47.69 -25.35 -31.06
N ALA A 916 -46.58 -25.58 -31.77
CA ALA A 916 -45.32 -24.86 -31.56
C ALA A 916 -45.45 -23.33 -31.62
N ILE A 917 -46.37 -22.82 -32.44
CA ILE A 917 -46.77 -21.41 -32.49
C ILE A 917 -48.28 -21.32 -32.26
N SER A 918 -48.72 -20.42 -31.38
CA SER A 918 -50.14 -20.17 -31.07
C SER A 918 -50.46 -18.68 -31.19
N ILE A 919 -51.38 -18.33 -32.09
CA ILE A 919 -51.77 -16.96 -32.43
C ILE A 919 -53.26 -16.76 -32.16
N GLU A 920 -53.61 -15.68 -31.44
CA GLU A 920 -54.99 -15.27 -31.14
C GLU A 920 -55.45 -14.16 -32.09
N ALA A 921 -56.78 -13.95 -32.18
CA ALA A 921 -57.40 -13.10 -33.19
C ALA A 921 -56.90 -11.65 -33.29
N GLU A 922 -56.40 -11.02 -32.22
CA GLU A 922 -55.92 -9.64 -32.26
C GLU A 922 -54.48 -9.50 -32.81
N CYS A 923 -53.86 -10.60 -33.25
CA CYS A 923 -52.71 -10.53 -34.15
C CYS A 923 -53.14 -9.97 -35.52
N SER A 924 -52.76 -8.72 -35.80
CA SER A 924 -53.12 -8.02 -37.04
C SER A 924 -52.35 -8.53 -38.25
N LYS A 925 -51.13 -9.06 -38.05
CA LYS A 925 -50.29 -9.56 -39.14
C LYS A 925 -49.33 -10.66 -38.68
N LEU A 926 -49.35 -11.79 -39.38
CA LEU A 926 -48.38 -12.87 -39.25
C LEU A 926 -47.64 -13.09 -40.58
N ILE A 927 -46.31 -13.14 -40.54
CA ILE A 927 -45.48 -13.69 -41.62
C ILE A 927 -44.63 -14.81 -41.01
N ILE A 928 -44.65 -15.98 -41.64
CA ILE A 928 -43.71 -17.08 -41.37
C ILE A 928 -43.08 -17.45 -42.71
N SER A 929 -41.76 -17.35 -42.83
CA SER A 929 -41.06 -17.60 -44.09
C SER A 929 -39.81 -18.46 -43.91
N LYS A 930 -39.53 -19.34 -44.88
CA LYS A 930 -38.29 -20.15 -44.98
C LYS A 930 -37.96 -20.95 -43.72
N THR A 931 -38.98 -21.29 -42.93
CA THR A 931 -38.84 -21.81 -41.57
C THR A 931 -39.11 -23.31 -41.57
N ASN A 932 -38.30 -24.04 -40.81
CA ASN A 932 -38.38 -25.49 -40.69
C ASN A 932 -39.09 -25.90 -39.40
N PHE A 933 -39.97 -26.90 -39.50
CA PHE A 933 -40.75 -27.48 -38.42
C PHE A 933 -40.59 -28.99 -38.47
N THR A 934 -39.95 -29.59 -37.47
CA THR A 934 -39.42 -30.96 -37.57
C THR A 934 -39.71 -31.77 -36.30
N LYS A 935 -40.38 -32.91 -36.42
CA LYS A 935 -40.71 -33.84 -35.32
C LYS A 935 -41.46 -33.21 -34.13
N LEU A 936 -42.39 -32.28 -34.41
CA LEU A 936 -43.23 -31.60 -33.41
C LEU A 936 -44.50 -32.42 -33.15
N LEU A 937 -44.54 -33.25 -32.09
CA LEU A 937 -45.66 -34.18 -31.86
C LEU A 937 -46.99 -33.47 -31.60
N SER A 938 -46.97 -32.33 -30.93
CA SER A 938 -48.16 -31.54 -30.58
C SER A 938 -48.57 -30.50 -31.65
N GLY A 939 -48.06 -30.64 -32.87
CA GLY A 939 -48.46 -29.84 -34.04
C GLY A 939 -47.64 -28.57 -34.27
N GLY A 940 -47.81 -27.98 -35.46
CA GLY A 940 -47.01 -26.83 -35.92
C GLY A 940 -47.54 -25.47 -35.47
N ILE A 941 -48.66 -25.04 -36.06
CA ILE A 941 -49.18 -23.67 -35.97
C ILE A 941 -50.69 -23.71 -35.71
N GLN A 942 -51.12 -23.08 -34.62
CA GLN A 942 -52.51 -22.72 -34.36
C GLN A 942 -52.71 -21.23 -34.59
N LEU A 943 -53.70 -20.88 -35.41
CA LEU A 943 -53.97 -19.52 -35.84
C LEU A 943 -55.46 -19.20 -35.74
N GLU A 944 -55.81 -18.36 -34.78
CA GLU A 944 -57.09 -17.67 -34.77
C GLU A 944 -56.95 -16.34 -35.53
N ALA A 945 -57.83 -16.10 -36.50
CA ALA A 945 -57.80 -14.94 -37.38
C ALA A 945 -58.92 -13.95 -37.02
N GLY A 946 -58.54 -12.73 -36.66
CA GLY A 946 -59.47 -11.62 -36.37
C GLY A 946 -59.87 -10.82 -37.61
N GLN A 947 -60.70 -9.79 -37.37
CA GLN A 947 -61.26 -8.94 -38.42
C GLN A 947 -60.16 -8.17 -39.16
N GLY A 948 -59.94 -8.51 -40.43
CA GLY A 948 -58.90 -7.90 -41.26
C GLY A 948 -57.47 -8.35 -40.95
N SER A 949 -57.27 -9.33 -40.06
CA SER A 949 -55.97 -9.93 -39.81
C SER A 949 -55.44 -10.64 -41.06
N GLN A 950 -54.13 -10.55 -41.30
CA GLN A 950 -53.47 -11.17 -42.45
C GLN A 950 -52.35 -12.11 -42.01
N ALA A 951 -52.43 -13.39 -42.38
CA ALA A 951 -51.35 -14.35 -42.18
C ALA A 951 -50.78 -14.85 -43.52
N SER A 952 -49.45 -14.98 -43.59
CA SER A 952 -48.75 -15.61 -44.72
C SER A 952 -47.71 -16.60 -44.24
N ILE A 953 -47.79 -17.85 -44.70
CA ILE A 953 -46.83 -18.92 -44.45
C ILE A 953 -46.20 -19.29 -45.80
N GLU A 954 -44.94 -18.94 -46.03
CA GLU A 954 -44.30 -19.01 -47.35
C GLU A 954 -42.98 -19.80 -47.32
N SER A 955 -42.76 -20.68 -48.31
CA SER A 955 -41.50 -21.42 -48.47
C SER A 955 -41.05 -22.21 -47.22
N CYS A 956 -41.98 -22.69 -46.40
CA CYS A 956 -41.70 -23.40 -45.15
C CYS A 956 -41.68 -24.93 -45.35
N GLN A 957 -40.94 -25.65 -44.50
CA GLN A 957 -40.91 -27.10 -44.51
C GLN A 957 -41.43 -27.65 -43.18
N PHE A 958 -42.43 -28.53 -43.25
CA PHE A 958 -43.02 -29.25 -42.13
C PHE A 958 -42.78 -30.74 -42.32
N THR A 959 -42.21 -31.41 -41.32
CA THR A 959 -41.73 -32.80 -41.47
C THR A 959 -41.88 -33.59 -40.17
N ASN A 960 -42.67 -34.67 -40.21
CA ASN A 960 -43.06 -35.49 -39.05
C ASN A 960 -43.78 -34.67 -37.93
N CYS A 961 -44.67 -33.74 -38.30
CA CYS A 961 -45.42 -32.92 -37.35
C CYS A 961 -46.80 -33.53 -37.03
N GLY A 962 -47.19 -33.49 -35.77
CA GLY A 962 -48.42 -34.06 -35.26
C GLY A 962 -48.34 -35.58 -35.02
N ASP A 963 -49.03 -36.05 -33.99
CA ASP A 963 -49.16 -37.48 -33.61
C ASP A 963 -50.56 -38.06 -33.89
N GLY A 964 -51.47 -37.25 -34.46
CA GLY A 964 -52.88 -37.60 -34.66
C GLY A 964 -53.83 -37.20 -33.53
N SER A 965 -53.36 -36.56 -32.45
CA SER A 965 -54.19 -36.04 -31.35
C SER A 965 -54.79 -34.65 -31.63
N GLN A 966 -54.05 -33.78 -32.32
CA GLN A 966 -54.46 -32.41 -32.65
C GLN A 966 -55.37 -32.37 -33.88
N ILE A 967 -56.22 -31.34 -34.00
CA ILE A 967 -57.19 -31.22 -35.10
C ILE A 967 -56.48 -31.25 -36.46
N ALA A 968 -55.39 -30.48 -36.60
CA ALA A 968 -54.44 -30.54 -37.71
C ALA A 968 -53.06 -30.98 -37.23
N GLY A 969 -52.31 -31.74 -38.05
CA GLY A 969 -50.92 -32.10 -37.76
C GLY A 969 -49.93 -30.94 -37.99
N VAL A 970 -50.26 -29.99 -38.87
CA VAL A 970 -49.41 -28.82 -39.15
C VAL A 970 -50.10 -27.49 -38.89
N VAL A 971 -51.09 -27.09 -39.70
CA VAL A 971 -51.72 -25.75 -39.57
C VAL A 971 -53.21 -25.90 -39.30
N TYR A 972 -53.66 -25.39 -38.15
CA TYR A 972 -55.07 -25.19 -37.84
C TYR A 972 -55.38 -23.69 -37.84
N ALA A 973 -56.01 -23.20 -38.91
CA ALA A 973 -56.45 -21.82 -39.06
C ALA A 973 -57.98 -21.72 -38.91
N VAL A 974 -58.48 -20.78 -38.09
CA VAL A 974 -59.91 -20.58 -37.82
C VAL A 974 -60.21 -19.10 -37.54
N GLY A 975 -61.41 -18.60 -37.82
CA GLY A 975 -61.81 -17.22 -37.50
C GLY A 975 -62.80 -17.13 -36.35
N LEU A 976 -62.82 -15.99 -35.65
CA LEU A 976 -63.76 -15.73 -34.56
C LEU A 976 -65.24 -15.80 -35.02
N PRO A 977 -66.17 -16.24 -34.16
CA PRO A 977 -67.61 -16.22 -34.47
C PRO A 977 -68.15 -14.80 -34.70
N GLY A 978 -68.73 -14.54 -35.88
CA GLY A 978 -69.40 -13.29 -36.25
C GLY A 978 -68.97 -12.80 -37.63
N ASP A 979 -69.11 -11.50 -37.88
CA ASP A 979 -68.61 -10.83 -39.11
C ASP A 979 -67.08 -10.57 -39.06
N ASN A 980 -66.36 -11.20 -38.13
CA ASN A 980 -64.91 -11.08 -37.95
C ASN A 980 -64.19 -12.08 -38.86
N ILE A 981 -63.66 -11.61 -39.98
CA ILE A 981 -63.04 -12.44 -41.00
C ILE A 981 -61.59 -11.98 -41.24
N GLY A 982 -60.66 -12.91 -41.13
CA GLY A 982 -59.25 -12.73 -41.50
C GLY A 982 -58.86 -13.53 -42.74
N GLU A 983 -57.73 -13.16 -43.36
CA GLU A 983 -57.17 -13.82 -44.54
C GLU A 983 -55.90 -14.60 -44.20
N VAL A 984 -55.81 -15.83 -44.71
CA VAL A 984 -54.67 -16.72 -44.47
C VAL A 984 -54.16 -17.29 -45.80
N SER A 985 -52.90 -17.00 -46.10
CA SER A 985 -52.14 -17.49 -47.25
C SER A 985 -51.11 -18.53 -46.80
N ILE A 986 -51.00 -19.64 -47.51
CA ILE A 986 -50.01 -20.69 -47.30
C ILE A 986 -49.46 -21.10 -48.67
N THR A 987 -48.21 -20.78 -49.00
CA THR A 987 -47.67 -21.07 -50.34
C THR A 987 -46.25 -21.64 -50.32
N ASP A 988 -45.90 -22.30 -51.42
CA ASP A 988 -44.54 -22.75 -51.76
C ASP A 988 -43.91 -23.69 -50.70
N SER A 989 -44.74 -24.27 -49.84
CA SER A 989 -44.36 -24.99 -48.63
C SER A 989 -44.53 -26.51 -48.78
N GLN A 990 -43.82 -27.27 -47.93
CA GLN A 990 -43.78 -28.74 -47.98
C GLN A 990 -44.31 -29.37 -46.70
N PHE A 991 -45.16 -30.38 -46.82
CA PHE A 991 -45.85 -31.05 -45.71
C PHE A 991 -45.61 -32.57 -45.83
N ILE A 992 -44.70 -33.10 -45.00
CA ILE A 992 -44.12 -34.45 -45.17
C ILE A 992 -44.34 -35.28 -43.89
N SER A 993 -44.98 -36.44 -44.02
CA SER A 993 -45.22 -37.40 -42.93
C SER A 993 -45.96 -36.82 -41.72
N CYS A 994 -46.82 -35.81 -41.92
CA CYS A 994 -47.52 -35.15 -40.82
C CYS A 994 -48.87 -35.84 -40.49
N GLN A 995 -49.27 -35.86 -39.22
CA GLN A 995 -50.44 -36.61 -38.73
C GLN A 995 -51.32 -35.77 -37.81
N GLY A 996 -52.61 -35.65 -38.13
CA GLY A 996 -53.61 -34.99 -37.28
C GLY A 996 -54.90 -35.78 -37.19
N GLN A 997 -55.92 -35.22 -36.53
CA GLN A 997 -57.23 -35.83 -36.43
C GLN A 997 -58.00 -35.68 -37.74
N GLN A 998 -58.16 -34.44 -38.19
CA GLN A 998 -58.94 -34.08 -39.38
C GLN A 998 -58.08 -33.65 -40.58
N ALA A 999 -56.80 -33.30 -40.38
CA ALA A 999 -55.82 -33.23 -41.47
C ALA A 999 -54.41 -33.50 -40.96
N GLY A 1000 -53.57 -34.14 -41.76
CA GLY A 1000 -52.13 -34.22 -41.50
C GLY A 1000 -51.45 -32.89 -41.78
N GLY A 1001 -51.79 -32.25 -42.90
CA GLY A 1001 -51.32 -30.92 -43.28
C GLY A 1001 -52.17 -29.77 -42.68
N ILE A 1002 -53.07 -29.22 -43.50
CA ILE A 1002 -53.71 -27.91 -43.31
C ILE A 1002 -55.22 -28.04 -43.08
N ILE A 1003 -55.75 -27.25 -42.14
CA ILE A 1003 -57.19 -27.03 -41.98
C ILE A 1003 -57.50 -25.54 -42.06
N PHE A 1004 -58.52 -25.21 -42.86
CA PHE A 1004 -59.21 -23.92 -42.81
C PHE A 1004 -60.60 -24.12 -42.20
N GLY A 1005 -60.79 -23.54 -41.01
CA GLY A 1005 -62.01 -23.57 -40.24
C GLY A 1005 -63.12 -22.67 -40.78
N ASP A 1006 -64.12 -22.43 -39.95
CA ASP A 1006 -65.11 -21.39 -40.21
C ASP A 1006 -64.50 -19.98 -40.05
N ASN A 1007 -65.13 -18.98 -40.66
CA ASN A 1007 -64.83 -17.54 -40.57
C ASN A 1007 -63.40 -17.10 -41.00
N VAL A 1008 -62.60 -17.98 -41.61
CA VAL A 1008 -61.29 -17.65 -42.19
C VAL A 1008 -61.31 -17.76 -43.71
N ILE A 1009 -60.77 -16.78 -44.43
CA ILE A 1009 -60.63 -16.79 -45.89
C ILE A 1009 -59.27 -17.42 -46.26
N PRO A 1010 -59.24 -18.57 -46.94
CA PRO A 1010 -58.00 -19.14 -47.48
C PRO A 1010 -57.60 -18.36 -48.75
N SER A 1011 -56.91 -17.23 -48.60
CA SER A 1011 -56.64 -16.29 -49.70
C SER A 1011 -55.67 -16.85 -50.76
N SER A 1012 -54.83 -17.81 -50.38
CA SER A 1012 -53.98 -18.59 -51.30
C SER A 1012 -53.50 -19.88 -50.63
N VAL A 1013 -53.56 -21.02 -51.31
CA VAL A 1013 -53.00 -22.31 -50.83
C VAL A 1013 -52.08 -22.92 -51.90
N LYS A 1014 -51.34 -22.06 -52.61
CA LYS A 1014 -50.71 -22.36 -53.90
C LYS A 1014 -49.33 -23.00 -53.83
N ASN A 1015 -49.03 -23.82 -54.84
CA ASN A 1015 -47.70 -24.41 -55.08
C ASN A 1015 -47.11 -25.21 -53.90
N ASN A 1016 -47.98 -25.76 -53.03
CA ASN A 1016 -47.58 -26.59 -51.90
C ASN A 1016 -47.42 -28.06 -52.31
N TYR A 1017 -46.48 -28.76 -51.68
CA TYR A 1017 -46.20 -30.19 -51.88
C TYR A 1017 -46.52 -31.02 -50.64
N PHE A 1018 -47.19 -32.15 -50.83
CA PHE A 1018 -47.65 -33.02 -49.75
C PHE A 1018 -47.16 -34.46 -49.93
N SER A 1019 -46.57 -35.08 -48.91
CA SER A 1019 -46.11 -36.47 -48.96
C SER A 1019 -46.41 -37.20 -47.65
N TRP A 1020 -46.92 -38.43 -47.74
CA TRP A 1020 -47.10 -39.36 -46.62
C TRP A 1020 -47.91 -38.87 -45.41
N ASN A 1021 -48.69 -37.78 -45.54
CA ASN A 1021 -49.54 -37.25 -44.46
C ASN A 1021 -50.72 -38.18 -44.13
N SER A 1022 -51.17 -38.19 -42.87
CA SER A 1022 -52.20 -39.11 -42.38
C SER A 1022 -53.21 -38.46 -41.42
N ILE A 1023 -54.35 -39.14 -41.23
CA ILE A 1023 -55.50 -38.69 -40.42
C ILE A 1023 -56.04 -39.82 -39.55
N THR A 1024 -56.64 -39.49 -38.40
CA THR A 1024 -57.28 -40.46 -37.50
C THR A 1024 -58.82 -40.44 -37.58
N ASP A 1025 -59.44 -39.38 -38.08
CA ASP A 1025 -60.86 -39.34 -38.50
C ASP A 1025 -60.97 -39.49 -40.03
N GLU A 1026 -61.60 -40.56 -40.52
CA GLU A 1026 -61.78 -40.84 -41.95
C GLU A 1026 -62.58 -39.75 -42.70
N LYS A 1027 -63.31 -38.89 -41.98
CA LYS A 1027 -64.02 -37.71 -42.53
C LYS A 1027 -63.11 -36.53 -42.83
N GLY A 1028 -61.92 -36.49 -42.22
CA GLY A 1028 -60.89 -35.49 -42.49
C GLY A 1028 -60.26 -35.64 -43.87
N ALA A 1029 -59.23 -34.86 -44.18
CA ALA A 1029 -58.46 -34.96 -45.42
C ALA A 1029 -56.96 -34.84 -45.12
N LYS A 1030 -56.14 -35.78 -45.62
CA LYS A 1030 -54.70 -35.87 -45.30
C LYS A 1030 -53.94 -34.56 -45.48
N ASP A 1031 -54.22 -33.82 -46.54
CA ASP A 1031 -53.39 -32.69 -46.97
C ASP A 1031 -54.04 -31.34 -46.65
N ILE A 1032 -55.27 -31.13 -47.11
CA ILE A 1032 -56.00 -29.86 -46.95
C ILE A 1032 -57.48 -30.14 -46.72
N TYR A 1033 -58.02 -29.68 -45.59
CA TYR A 1033 -59.45 -29.78 -45.29
C TYR A 1033 -60.08 -28.38 -45.13
N PHE A 1034 -61.07 -28.08 -45.95
CA PHE A 1034 -61.84 -26.84 -45.88
C PHE A 1034 -63.17 -27.09 -45.15
N LEU A 1035 -63.33 -26.55 -43.95
CA LEU A 1035 -64.57 -26.70 -43.16
C LEU A 1035 -65.69 -25.78 -43.68
N SER A 1036 -65.36 -24.61 -44.22
CA SER A 1036 -66.36 -23.67 -44.79
C SER A 1036 -66.28 -23.54 -46.31
N LYS A 1037 -67.27 -24.12 -47.01
CA LYS A 1037 -67.50 -23.91 -48.46
C LYS A 1037 -67.77 -22.43 -48.79
N GLU A 1038 -68.44 -21.69 -47.90
CA GLU A 1038 -68.74 -20.27 -48.10
C GLU A 1038 -67.47 -19.43 -48.14
N MET A 1039 -66.54 -19.62 -47.20
CA MET A 1039 -65.28 -18.86 -47.16
C MET A 1039 -64.35 -19.24 -48.31
N LEU A 1040 -64.33 -20.51 -48.72
CA LEU A 1040 -63.61 -20.97 -49.92
C LEU A 1040 -64.16 -20.32 -51.21
N ASP A 1041 -65.47 -20.18 -51.34
CA ASP A 1041 -66.10 -19.53 -52.49
C ASP A 1041 -65.94 -18.00 -52.46
N LYS A 1042 -65.91 -17.36 -51.28
CA LYS A 1042 -65.49 -15.96 -51.14
C LYS A 1042 -64.06 -15.77 -51.63
N ALA A 1043 -63.14 -16.67 -51.27
CA ALA A 1043 -61.74 -16.64 -51.68
C ALA A 1043 -61.54 -16.83 -53.20
N GLY A 1044 -62.36 -17.68 -53.83
CA GLY A 1044 -62.35 -17.86 -55.29
C GLY A 1044 -62.77 -19.23 -55.82
N GLY A 1045 -63.02 -20.20 -54.93
CA GLY A 1045 -63.27 -21.60 -55.29
C GLY A 1045 -61.98 -22.42 -55.38
N ILE A 1046 -62.11 -23.75 -55.34
CA ILE A 1046 -60.99 -24.63 -55.00
C ILE A 1046 -59.84 -24.64 -56.02
N GLU A 1047 -60.14 -24.54 -57.33
CA GLU A 1047 -59.12 -24.47 -58.39
C GLU A 1047 -58.24 -23.21 -58.29
N VAL A 1048 -58.83 -22.09 -57.88
CA VAL A 1048 -58.13 -20.80 -57.77
C VAL A 1048 -57.26 -20.75 -56.53
N ILE A 1049 -57.71 -21.38 -55.44
CA ILE A 1049 -57.04 -21.35 -54.13
C ILE A 1049 -55.95 -22.42 -54.02
N ALA A 1050 -56.22 -23.66 -54.43
CA ALA A 1050 -55.25 -24.76 -54.43
C ALA A 1050 -54.49 -24.91 -55.77
N GLU A 1051 -54.31 -23.80 -56.51
CA GLU A 1051 -53.56 -23.78 -57.77
C GLU A 1051 -52.12 -24.29 -57.54
N LYS A 1052 -51.66 -25.23 -58.38
CA LYS A 1052 -50.34 -25.89 -58.25
C LYS A 1052 -50.19 -26.82 -57.03
N TYR A 1053 -51.27 -27.27 -56.39
CA TYR A 1053 -51.24 -28.40 -55.45
C TYR A 1053 -50.58 -29.64 -56.10
N LYS A 1054 -49.69 -30.29 -55.36
CA LYS A 1054 -49.02 -31.54 -55.76
C LYS A 1054 -48.93 -32.49 -54.58
N TYR A 1055 -48.98 -33.79 -54.86
CA TYR A 1055 -48.74 -34.80 -53.84
C TYR A 1055 -47.82 -35.94 -54.33
N ASP A 1056 -47.24 -36.66 -53.39
CA ASP A 1056 -46.34 -37.78 -53.68
C ASP A 1056 -47.08 -38.98 -54.29
N LYS A 1057 -46.49 -39.62 -55.29
CA LYS A 1057 -47.08 -40.76 -56.02
C LYS A 1057 -46.33 -42.06 -55.75
N THR A 1058 -45.33 -42.04 -54.87
CA THR A 1058 -44.59 -43.22 -54.40
C THR A 1058 -45.36 -44.02 -53.35
N ASP A 1059 -44.98 -45.30 -53.21
CA ASP A 1059 -45.36 -46.19 -52.10
C ASP A 1059 -46.87 -46.31 -51.76
N GLY A 1060 -47.72 -46.04 -52.75
CA GLY A 1060 -49.17 -46.12 -52.61
C GLY A 1060 -49.81 -44.91 -51.92
N TYR A 1061 -49.08 -43.80 -51.77
CA TYR A 1061 -49.65 -42.56 -51.25
C TYR A 1061 -50.74 -42.01 -52.17
N VAL A 1062 -51.81 -41.52 -51.55
CA VAL A 1062 -52.94 -40.87 -52.24
C VAL A 1062 -53.29 -39.64 -51.44
N GLY A 1063 -53.01 -38.48 -52.03
CA GLY A 1063 -53.34 -37.19 -51.46
C GLY A 1063 -54.84 -37.00 -51.27
N GLU A 1064 -55.20 -36.19 -50.30
CA GLU A 1064 -56.59 -35.91 -49.94
C GLU A 1064 -56.80 -34.43 -49.66
N VAL A 1065 -57.61 -33.82 -50.53
CA VAL A 1065 -58.15 -32.47 -50.39
C VAL A 1065 -59.67 -32.60 -50.38
N LYS A 1066 -60.35 -32.16 -49.32
CA LYS A 1066 -61.82 -32.27 -49.19
C LYS A 1066 -62.45 -30.96 -48.72
N ILE A 1067 -63.75 -30.82 -48.97
CA ILE A 1067 -64.59 -29.73 -48.47
C ILE A 1067 -65.67 -30.35 -47.59
N SER A 1068 -65.87 -29.85 -46.37
CA SER A 1068 -66.92 -30.32 -45.47
C SER A 1068 -68.30 -30.24 -46.14
N GLY A 1069 -69.11 -31.27 -45.93
CA GLY A 1069 -70.42 -31.43 -46.57
C GLY A 1069 -70.40 -32.04 -47.97
N PHE A 1070 -69.24 -32.36 -48.54
CA PHE A 1070 -69.09 -33.06 -49.82
C PHE A 1070 -68.25 -34.33 -49.68
N ASP A 1071 -68.75 -35.47 -50.15
CA ASP A 1071 -68.08 -36.78 -50.07
C ASP A 1071 -66.93 -36.95 -51.09
N THR A 1072 -66.34 -35.84 -51.55
CA THR A 1072 -65.47 -35.76 -52.75
C THR A 1072 -64.03 -35.42 -52.39
N ASN A 1073 -63.08 -36.21 -52.93
CA ASN A 1073 -61.65 -35.86 -52.93
C ASN A 1073 -61.31 -35.08 -54.20
N PHE A 1074 -60.66 -33.94 -54.04
CA PHE A 1074 -60.24 -33.05 -55.13
C PHE A 1074 -58.76 -33.20 -55.51
N ALA A 1075 -57.96 -33.91 -54.72
CA ALA A 1075 -56.50 -33.99 -54.86
C ALA A 1075 -56.06 -34.42 -56.27
N GLN A 1076 -56.63 -35.50 -56.80
CA GLN A 1076 -56.24 -36.06 -58.11
C GLN A 1076 -56.58 -35.11 -59.27
N TYR A 1077 -57.67 -34.33 -59.13
CA TYR A 1077 -58.07 -33.34 -60.12
C TYR A 1077 -57.13 -32.13 -60.11
N LEU A 1078 -56.85 -31.57 -58.92
CA LEU A 1078 -55.97 -30.42 -58.73
C LEU A 1078 -54.53 -30.71 -59.15
N ASP A 1079 -54.04 -31.91 -58.81
CA ASP A 1079 -52.71 -32.39 -59.21
C ASP A 1079 -52.63 -32.63 -60.73
N CYS A 1080 -53.64 -33.25 -61.35
CA CYS A 1080 -53.71 -33.41 -62.81
C CYS A 1080 -53.70 -32.06 -63.55
N LYS A 1081 -54.45 -31.06 -63.06
CA LYS A 1081 -54.42 -29.69 -63.60
C LYS A 1081 -53.04 -29.05 -63.44
N THR A 1082 -52.35 -29.35 -62.34
CA THR A 1082 -51.00 -28.86 -62.06
C THR A 1082 -49.93 -29.47 -62.96
N GLU A 1083 -50.11 -30.72 -63.43
CA GLU A 1083 -49.28 -31.34 -64.47
C GLU A 1083 -49.54 -30.77 -65.88
N GLY A 1084 -50.59 -29.95 -66.06
CA GLY A 1084 -50.93 -29.34 -67.35
C GLY A 1084 -51.63 -30.27 -68.34
N ASN A 1085 -52.19 -31.39 -67.86
CA ASN A 1085 -52.95 -32.31 -68.69
C ASN A 1085 -54.31 -31.71 -69.11
N GLU A 1086 -54.67 -31.83 -70.39
CA GLU A 1086 -55.94 -31.30 -70.90
C GLU A 1086 -57.15 -32.16 -70.45
N ASP A 1087 -56.96 -33.47 -70.26
CA ASP A 1087 -58.02 -34.48 -70.06
C ASP A 1087 -58.20 -34.91 -68.59
N CYS A 1088 -58.21 -33.95 -67.66
CA CYS A 1088 -58.40 -34.20 -66.22
C CYS A 1088 -59.86 -34.47 -65.80
N GLY A 1089 -60.76 -34.71 -66.75
CA GLY A 1089 -62.20 -34.82 -66.51
C GLY A 1089 -62.88 -33.48 -66.14
N VAL A 1090 -64.16 -33.59 -65.76
CA VAL A 1090 -64.97 -32.47 -65.25
C VAL A 1090 -64.61 -32.21 -63.79
N ILE A 1091 -64.69 -30.94 -63.36
CA ILE A 1091 -64.44 -30.57 -61.96
C ILE A 1091 -65.32 -31.40 -60.99
N PRO A 1092 -64.74 -32.05 -59.97
CA PRO A 1092 -65.51 -32.86 -59.02
C PRO A 1092 -66.55 -32.01 -58.26
N CYS A 1093 -67.62 -32.65 -57.79
CA CYS A 1093 -68.79 -31.90 -57.33
C CYS A 1093 -68.56 -31.22 -55.97
N GLY A 1094 -68.88 -29.93 -55.90
CA GLY A 1094 -68.51 -29.02 -54.81
C GLY A 1094 -67.29 -28.15 -55.13
N GLY A 1095 -66.54 -28.48 -56.19
CA GLY A 1095 -65.40 -27.67 -56.64
C GLY A 1095 -65.83 -26.38 -57.35
N THR A 1096 -66.98 -26.40 -58.03
CA THR A 1096 -67.53 -25.20 -58.70
C THR A 1096 -67.97 -24.18 -57.65
N LYS A 1097 -67.71 -22.90 -57.90
CA LYS A 1097 -68.16 -21.81 -57.02
C LYS A 1097 -69.69 -21.78 -56.92
N GLU A 1098 -70.21 -21.52 -55.72
CA GLU A 1098 -71.63 -21.45 -55.35
C GLU A 1098 -72.41 -22.77 -55.51
N GLN A 1099 -71.73 -23.89 -55.79
CA GLN A 1099 -72.32 -25.22 -55.91
C GLN A 1099 -72.63 -25.83 -54.55
N THR A 1100 -73.88 -26.26 -54.32
CA THR A 1100 -74.33 -26.89 -53.06
C THR A 1100 -74.21 -28.41 -53.11
N SER A 1101 -74.06 -29.05 -51.94
CA SER A 1101 -73.98 -30.52 -51.82
C SER A 1101 -75.31 -31.24 -52.14
N GLU A 1102 -76.41 -30.49 -52.22
CA GLU A 1102 -77.71 -30.96 -52.71
C GLU A 1102 -77.72 -31.06 -54.24
N SER A 1103 -77.18 -30.05 -54.94
CA SER A 1103 -77.06 -30.07 -56.41
C SER A 1103 -76.22 -31.24 -56.93
N CYS A 1104 -75.25 -31.70 -56.13
CA CYS A 1104 -74.43 -32.87 -56.44
C CYS A 1104 -75.18 -34.22 -56.44
N LYS A 1105 -76.36 -34.29 -55.82
CA LYS A 1105 -77.11 -35.55 -55.65
C LYS A 1105 -78.11 -35.82 -56.78
N GLU A 1106 -78.32 -34.85 -57.68
CA GLU A 1106 -79.16 -35.03 -58.86
C GLU A 1106 -78.39 -35.63 -60.05
N THR A 1107 -77.11 -35.27 -60.22
CA THR A 1107 -76.27 -35.69 -61.36
C THR A 1107 -76.04 -37.20 -61.45
N ILE A 1108 -76.10 -37.92 -60.31
CA ILE A 1108 -75.83 -39.37 -60.24
C ILE A 1108 -76.96 -40.21 -60.88
N LYS A 1109 -78.10 -39.61 -61.27
CA LYS A 1109 -79.28 -40.34 -61.78
C LYS A 1109 -79.36 -40.56 -63.29
N GLU A 1110 -78.45 -40.00 -64.10
CA GLU A 1110 -78.56 -40.10 -65.58
C GLU A 1110 -77.54 -41.05 -66.24
N GLU A 1111 -76.60 -41.68 -65.50
CA GLU A 1111 -75.56 -42.55 -66.09
C GLU A 1111 -75.73 -44.09 -65.89
N GLU A 1112 -76.75 -44.57 -65.15
CA GLU A 1112 -76.95 -46.03 -64.93
C GLU A 1112 -77.71 -46.79 -66.05
N GLU A 1113 -77.94 -46.20 -67.23
CA GLU A 1113 -78.33 -46.96 -68.43
C GLU A 1113 -77.19 -47.04 -69.47
N ILE A 1114 -76.31 -48.06 -69.37
CA ILE A 1114 -75.80 -48.90 -70.49
C ILE A 1114 -74.74 -49.93 -70.01
N LYS A 1115 -75.01 -51.23 -70.25
CA LYS A 1115 -74.08 -52.40 -70.45
C LYS A 1115 -72.73 -52.40 -69.66
N GLY A 1116 -72.39 -53.33 -68.77
CA GLY A 1116 -72.96 -54.65 -68.44
C GLY A 1116 -72.26 -55.84 -69.11
N THR A 1117 -71.35 -56.56 -68.42
CA THR A 1117 -71.26 -58.04 -68.40
C THR A 1117 -70.13 -58.60 -67.50
N LYS A 1118 -70.47 -59.59 -66.64
CA LYS A 1118 -69.58 -60.59 -65.98
C LYS A 1118 -68.61 -60.05 -64.90
N SER A 1119 -68.30 -60.76 -63.79
CA SER A 1119 -68.65 -62.14 -63.41
C SER A 1119 -68.78 -62.42 -61.90
N LYS A 1120 -69.88 -63.12 -61.54
CA LYS A 1120 -70.02 -64.19 -60.52
C LYS A 1120 -69.78 -63.93 -59.01
N LEU A 1121 -70.87 -64.19 -58.24
CA LEU A 1121 -71.00 -64.82 -56.89
C LEU A 1121 -70.09 -64.31 -55.73
N SER A 1122 -70.56 -64.15 -54.49
CA SER A 1122 -71.79 -64.58 -53.78
C SER A 1122 -72.15 -63.54 -52.68
N GLY A 1123 -73.33 -63.47 -52.07
CA GLY A 1123 -74.55 -64.28 -52.21
C GLY A 1123 -75.41 -64.30 -50.93
N GLY A 1124 -76.34 -63.34 -50.79
CA GLY A 1124 -77.47 -63.38 -49.83
C GLY A 1124 -77.28 -62.61 -48.50
N ALA A 1125 -78.34 -62.13 -47.82
CA ALA A 1125 -79.76 -62.05 -48.22
C ALA A 1125 -80.59 -61.10 -47.31
N ILE A 1126 -81.59 -60.42 -47.89
CA ILE A 1126 -83.03 -60.30 -47.48
C ILE A 1126 -83.37 -60.08 -45.98
N ALA A 1127 -84.28 -59.19 -45.54
CA ALA A 1127 -85.02 -58.04 -46.12
C ALA A 1127 -85.88 -57.34 -45.02
N GLY A 1128 -86.50 -56.19 -45.32
CA GLY A 1128 -87.59 -55.59 -44.52
C GLY A 1128 -87.62 -54.04 -44.62
N ILE A 1129 -88.48 -53.29 -45.35
CA ILE A 1129 -89.88 -53.34 -45.87
C ILE A 1129 -90.76 -52.26 -45.18
N ILE A 1130 -91.48 -51.48 -46.00
CA ILE A 1130 -92.52 -50.45 -45.69
C ILE A 1130 -91.99 -49.14 -45.06
N ILE A 1131 -92.21 -47.90 -45.58
CA ILE A 1131 -93.24 -47.19 -46.40
C ILE A 1131 -94.22 -46.34 -45.55
N GLY A 1132 -94.39 -45.06 -45.94
CA GLY A 1132 -95.28 -44.05 -45.32
C GLY A 1132 -94.48 -42.86 -44.77
N ALA A 1133 -94.17 -41.77 -45.49
CA ALA A 1133 -94.86 -41.05 -46.57
C ALA A 1133 -96.13 -40.28 -46.13
N VAL A 1134 -96.40 -39.14 -46.81
CA VAL A 1134 -97.48 -38.14 -46.62
C VAL A 1134 -97.08 -37.00 -45.65
N VAL A 1135 -96.82 -35.71 -46.04
CA VAL A 1135 -97.45 -34.74 -46.98
C VAL A 1135 -98.76 -34.18 -46.38
N VAL A 1136 -99.05 -32.89 -46.20
CA VAL A 1136 -98.38 -31.60 -46.46
C VAL A 1136 -99.05 -30.54 -45.55
N ILE A 1137 -98.55 -29.30 -45.49
CA ILE A 1137 -99.44 -28.11 -45.50
C ILE A 1137 -98.72 -26.98 -46.25
N VAL A 1138 -99.34 -26.52 -47.35
CA VAL A 1138 -98.91 -25.35 -48.14
C VAL A 1138 -100.17 -24.57 -48.53
N ALA A 1139 -100.31 -23.38 -47.96
CA ALA A 1139 -101.24 -22.31 -48.33
C ALA A 1139 -100.76 -21.06 -47.54
N ILE A 1140 -100.83 -19.82 -48.05
CA ILE A 1140 -101.87 -19.22 -48.90
C ILE A 1140 -101.32 -18.78 -50.26
N VAL A 1141 -102.15 -18.86 -51.31
CA VAL A 1141 -101.81 -18.57 -52.71
C VAL A 1141 -102.94 -17.78 -53.40
N VAL A 1142 -102.63 -16.59 -53.92
CA VAL A 1142 -103.28 -15.83 -55.02
C VAL A 1142 -102.19 -14.88 -55.57
N VAL A 1143 -101.79 -14.81 -56.85
CA VAL A 1143 -102.16 -15.46 -58.12
C VAL A 1143 -103.34 -14.86 -58.93
N ILE A 1144 -102.99 -13.79 -59.67
CA ILE A 1144 -103.39 -13.46 -61.05
C ILE A 1144 -104.87 -13.08 -61.31
N ILE A 1145 -105.14 -11.76 -61.17
CA ILE A 1145 -106.18 -10.98 -61.91
C ILE A 1145 -107.61 -11.57 -61.62
N VAL A 1146 -108.80 -11.31 -62.21
CA VAL A 1146 -109.34 -10.44 -63.27
C VAL A 1146 -110.69 -9.84 -62.81
N ILE A 1147 -110.90 -8.51 -62.86
CA ILE A 1147 -112.28 -7.94 -62.78
C ILE A 1147 -112.73 -7.47 -64.18
N VAL A 1148 -113.55 -8.24 -64.90
CA VAL A 1148 -114.13 -9.56 -64.54
C VAL A 1148 -114.12 -10.56 -65.69
N ILE A 1149 -113.25 -11.56 -65.57
CA ILE A 1149 -113.66 -12.94 -65.24
C ILE A 1149 -112.73 -13.47 -64.11
N TYR A 1150 -113.11 -13.20 -62.85
CA TYR A 1150 -112.60 -13.74 -61.57
C TYR A 1150 -111.31 -13.23 -60.86
N LYS A 1151 -111.45 -12.05 -60.21
CA LYS A 1151 -110.93 -11.56 -58.91
C LYS A 1151 -109.43 -11.21 -58.61
N LYS A 1152 -109.09 -9.98 -59.01
CA LYS A 1152 -108.74 -8.82 -58.13
C LYS A 1152 -107.45 -8.82 -57.26
N VAL A 1153 -106.65 -7.75 -57.48
CA VAL A 1153 -105.40 -7.33 -56.81
C VAL A 1153 -104.20 -8.20 -57.19
#